data_AF-A0A965U777-F1
#
_entry.id   AF-A0A965U777-F1
#
_cell.length_a   1.000
_cell.length_b   1.000
_cell.length_c   1.000
_cell.angle_alpha   90.00
_cell.angle_beta   90.00
_cell.angle_gamma   90.00
#
_symmetry.space_group_name_H-M   'P 1'
#
loop_
_entity.id
_entity.type
_entity.pdbx_description
1 polymer ?
#
loop_
_entity_poly.entity_id
_entity_poly.type
_entity_poly.pdbx_seq_one_letter_code
_entity_poly.pdbx_strand_id
1 'polypeptide(L)'
;MLCTTACCAALAAFLACYHRDDGQILLARDALDPMAGLLEPYAGNNIKRINPYQLGQRLPGLKGMAFVFGTQARPYQKQSSHNQYVPLYTATVVIAVNRNGNSMGSIRGWRTLLESPAMVLIPHHATEGGRLTAIALARGLGATKGDLIPAIEAYTDLQAKGRLNRQAIYQSTEYQYMCPPDKLAEHDAIVLWDYQAAMLTRSSNDWDIIMPEEGTLSVDCGFVYNKAWAMREDRLLIKEFLLSEQGRLALANAGFSALADETDLSAWDMAKLTYNPDFRRAVLSVKLYGPASVQERLWLQSLTILLFCIAAQRILQRVPQGLHRMTSVYCLLFVLLWMLIGIIKTLSIDHDMTRYIWFATYIPRHILPVCWFCMCYVNRYGRLPSKKWLTTFTALAVLLTALVFTNDFHHFVFIYTTANPAMWANQYSNAWGYYLSLLGSFSLVIAGSALLFHKNRTRRQNRQMLYAGILMGALLVYQALYIFGVQYIVDLDIPTTVAGCILVFILALQQERFMGASLLELPIFKNSPYGIAIYDGAGHAVYSNDVMERFQNQQAMSPCSKQALYEAAEVSAGERIFKPHVYMQNTSRALILEDITDLKRLERSRKETHNKLKAVQKLLVKQAEDARSLTDKLEQERYFLQMEGLLKNKLDELRRLLHSILEGAGEGRNNGNLRRIRFFICICQRRLRFIIRSLEAHPLLPAVLIEKYAAGVIQDGQRMGLDGVITADSSGFCPAMVIAPILEAIDSISLCAFD
;
A
#
# COMPACT_ATOMS: atom_id res chain seq x y z
N MET A 1 -15.95 4.92 -19.57
CA MET A 1 -16.43 5.90 -18.58
C MET A 1 -17.93 6.13 -18.67
N LEU A 2 -18.49 6.39 -19.87
CA LEU A 2 -19.94 6.59 -20.07
C LEU A 2 -20.84 5.40 -19.67
N CYS A 3 -20.42 4.14 -19.91
CA CYS A 3 -21.25 2.98 -19.51
C CYS A 3 -21.25 2.71 -18.00
N THR A 4 -20.17 3.03 -17.28
CA THR A 4 -20.11 2.89 -15.82
C THR A 4 -20.88 3.99 -15.10
N THR A 5 -20.79 5.22 -15.59
CA THR A 5 -21.61 6.32 -15.05
C THR A 5 -23.07 6.12 -15.41
N ALA A 6 -23.40 5.61 -16.59
CA ALA A 6 -24.77 5.25 -16.95
C ALA A 6 -25.31 4.04 -16.16
N CYS A 7 -24.51 3.00 -15.90
CA CYS A 7 -24.93 1.89 -15.04
C CYS A 7 -25.08 2.32 -13.58
N CYS A 8 -24.15 3.07 -13.01
CA CYS A 8 -24.29 3.58 -11.64
C CYS A 8 -25.43 4.59 -11.49
N ALA A 9 -25.67 5.44 -12.50
CA ALA A 9 -26.80 6.36 -12.53
C ALA A 9 -28.14 5.64 -12.75
N ALA A 10 -28.19 4.59 -13.58
CA ALA A 10 -29.37 3.74 -13.74
C ALA A 10 -29.65 2.92 -12.47
N LEU A 11 -28.62 2.44 -11.78
CA LEU A 11 -28.75 1.74 -10.50
C LEU A 11 -29.23 2.71 -9.40
N ALA A 12 -28.68 3.93 -9.36
CA ALA A 12 -29.10 4.98 -8.43
C ALA A 12 -30.51 5.51 -8.73
N ALA A 13 -30.88 5.63 -10.01
CA ALA A 13 -32.23 6.02 -10.44
C ALA A 13 -33.26 4.89 -10.19
N PHE A 14 -32.86 3.62 -10.36
CA PHE A 14 -33.72 2.47 -10.06
C PHE A 14 -33.91 2.28 -8.54
N LEU A 15 -32.87 2.54 -7.74
CA LEU A 15 -32.95 2.62 -6.28
C LEU A 15 -33.79 3.81 -5.79
N ALA A 16 -33.84 4.92 -6.54
CA ALA A 16 -34.66 6.08 -6.21
C ALA A 16 -36.15 5.92 -6.61
N CYS A 17 -36.47 5.01 -7.55
CA CYS A 17 -37.82 4.89 -8.12
C CYS A 17 -38.70 3.77 -7.54
N TYR A 18 -38.21 2.95 -6.60
CA TYR A 18 -39.02 1.86 -6.02
C TYR A 18 -39.11 1.99 -4.49
N HIS A 19 -40.05 2.82 -4.04
CA HIS A 19 -40.40 2.93 -2.62
C HIS A 19 -41.92 3.03 -2.42
N ARG A 20 -42.61 1.93 -2.77
CA ARG A 20 -44.00 1.70 -2.39
C ARG A 20 -44.05 0.53 -1.41
N ASP A 21 -44.12 0.85 -0.13
CA ASP A 21 -44.78 -0.04 0.84
C ASP A 21 -45.87 0.84 1.49
N ASP A 22 -47.11 0.45 1.24
CA ASP A 22 -48.32 1.13 1.73
C ASP A 22 -48.41 0.93 3.24
N GLY A 23 -48.81 1.97 3.99
CA GLY A 23 -48.82 1.96 5.46
C GLY A 23 -49.76 0.92 6.08
N GLN A 24 -49.34 -0.35 6.08
CA GLN A 24 -50.03 -1.53 6.62
C GLN A 24 -49.54 -1.89 8.03
N ILE A 25 -50.24 -2.82 8.67
CA ILE A 25 -49.87 -3.38 9.98
C ILE A 25 -49.14 -4.70 9.76
N LEU A 26 -47.89 -4.78 10.18
CA LEU A 26 -47.03 -5.94 10.01
C LEU A 26 -47.05 -6.80 11.27
N LEU A 27 -47.44 -8.06 11.11
CA LEU A 27 -47.37 -9.08 12.16
C LEU A 27 -46.46 -10.21 11.73
N ALA A 28 -45.75 -10.81 12.69
CA ALA A 28 -45.07 -12.07 12.46
C ALA A 28 -46.12 -13.13 12.07
N ARG A 29 -45.85 -13.88 11.01
CA ARG A 29 -46.66 -15.04 10.65
C ARG A 29 -46.31 -16.16 11.63
N ASP A 30 -47.20 -16.35 12.58
CA ASP A 30 -47.14 -17.36 13.63
C ASP A 30 -48.57 -17.87 13.90
N ALA A 31 -48.73 -19.20 13.96
CA ALA A 31 -50.03 -19.84 14.17
C ALA A 31 -50.49 -19.78 15.64
N LEU A 32 -49.55 -19.64 16.59
CA LEU A 32 -49.83 -19.58 18.02
C LEU A 32 -49.87 -18.15 18.56
N ASP A 33 -49.70 -17.13 17.71
CA ASP A 33 -49.82 -15.72 18.10
C ASP A 33 -51.28 -15.25 17.97
N PRO A 34 -51.98 -14.98 19.09
CA PRO A 34 -53.37 -14.55 19.07
C PRO A 34 -53.54 -13.07 18.66
N MET A 35 -52.45 -12.30 18.51
CA MET A 35 -52.51 -10.86 18.19
C MET A 35 -53.25 -10.56 16.88
N ALA A 36 -53.10 -11.42 15.87
CA ALA A 36 -53.78 -11.21 14.59
C ALA A 36 -55.31 -11.27 14.74
N GLY A 37 -55.83 -12.19 15.55
CA GLY A 37 -57.27 -12.30 15.82
C GLY A 37 -57.81 -11.15 16.68
N LEU A 38 -57.00 -10.63 17.61
CA LEU A 38 -57.37 -9.45 18.41
C LEU A 38 -57.50 -8.17 17.58
N LEU A 39 -56.67 -8.02 16.55
CA LEU A 39 -56.64 -6.82 15.70
C LEU A 39 -57.59 -6.89 14.51
N GLU A 40 -58.04 -8.08 14.13
CA GLU A 40 -58.94 -8.30 12.98
C GLU A 40 -60.20 -7.41 12.98
N PRO A 41 -60.90 -7.19 14.12
CA PRO A 41 -62.07 -6.32 14.17
C PRO A 41 -61.78 -4.84 13.88
N TYR A 42 -60.55 -4.39 14.11
CA TYR A 42 -60.15 -2.99 14.00
C TYR A 42 -59.32 -2.70 12.74
N ALA A 43 -58.55 -3.67 12.28
CA ALA A 43 -57.62 -3.51 11.17
C ALA A 43 -58.10 -4.18 9.86
N GLY A 44 -59.04 -5.15 9.94
CA GLY A 44 -59.53 -5.90 8.78
C GLY A 44 -58.40 -6.39 7.87
N ASN A 45 -58.52 -6.09 6.56
CA ASN A 45 -57.55 -6.49 5.53
C ASN A 45 -56.21 -5.72 5.57
N ASN A 46 -56.01 -4.77 6.51
CA ASN A 46 -54.76 -4.01 6.63
C ASN A 46 -53.65 -4.77 7.36
N ILE A 47 -53.94 -5.95 7.91
CA ILE A 47 -52.97 -6.83 8.55
C ILE A 47 -52.23 -7.64 7.49
N LYS A 48 -50.91 -7.49 7.44
CA LYS A 48 -50.02 -8.31 6.60
C LYS A 48 -49.18 -9.20 7.50
N ARG A 49 -49.45 -10.51 7.43
CA ARG A 49 -48.64 -11.54 8.11
C ARG A 49 -47.37 -11.79 7.31
N ILE A 50 -46.21 -11.46 7.89
CA ILE A 50 -44.89 -11.52 7.24
C ILE A 50 -44.03 -12.57 7.93
N ASN A 51 -43.14 -13.20 7.17
CA ASN A 51 -42.15 -14.12 7.72
C ASN A 51 -41.36 -13.42 8.87
N PRO A 52 -41.22 -14.03 10.07
CA PRO A 52 -40.47 -13.46 11.19
C PRO A 52 -39.04 -13.01 10.84
N TYR A 53 -38.35 -13.72 9.94
CA TYR A 53 -37.03 -13.33 9.43
C TYR A 53 -37.08 -12.00 8.65
N GLN A 54 -38.12 -11.81 7.84
CA GLN A 54 -38.32 -10.62 7.02
C GLN A 54 -38.87 -9.45 7.85
N LEU A 55 -39.59 -9.72 8.94
CA LEU A 55 -40.17 -8.69 9.79
C LEU A 55 -39.07 -7.76 10.35
N GLY A 56 -37.98 -8.33 10.87
CA GLY A 56 -36.84 -7.55 11.35
C GLY A 56 -36.15 -6.72 10.26
N GLN A 57 -36.12 -7.23 9.02
CA GLN A 57 -35.52 -6.54 7.87
C GLN A 57 -36.36 -5.37 7.36
N ARG A 58 -37.68 -5.40 7.56
CA ARG A 58 -38.62 -4.34 7.13
C ARG A 58 -38.84 -3.22 8.16
N LEU A 59 -38.26 -3.34 9.35
CA LEU A 59 -38.32 -2.26 10.36
C LEU A 59 -37.65 -0.97 9.84
N PRO A 60 -36.45 -1.00 9.22
CA PRO A 60 -35.86 0.19 8.61
C PRO A 60 -36.67 0.71 7.43
N GLY A 61 -37.31 1.87 7.61
CA GLY A 61 -38.17 2.49 6.59
C GLY A 61 -39.65 2.20 6.78
N LEU A 62 -40.04 1.61 7.92
CA LEU A 62 -41.43 1.36 8.26
C LEU A 62 -42.26 2.66 8.17
N LYS A 63 -43.20 2.67 7.23
CA LYS A 63 -44.24 3.71 7.09
C LYS A 63 -45.55 3.34 7.78
N GLY A 64 -45.63 2.15 8.37
CA GLY A 64 -46.80 1.54 8.98
C GLY A 64 -46.69 1.35 10.50
N MET A 65 -47.30 0.27 10.98
CA MET A 65 -47.16 -0.25 12.34
C MET A 65 -46.63 -1.68 12.28
N ALA A 66 -45.77 -2.10 13.21
CA ALA A 66 -45.23 -3.45 13.28
C ALA A 66 -45.10 -3.92 14.74
N PHE A 67 -45.54 -5.14 15.04
CA PHE A 67 -45.41 -5.74 16.37
C PHE A 67 -44.10 -6.51 16.49
N VAL A 68 -43.30 -6.19 17.51
CA VAL A 68 -41.95 -6.71 17.67
C VAL A 68 -41.53 -6.79 19.14
N PHE A 69 -40.48 -7.57 19.41
CA PHE A 69 -39.80 -7.54 20.71
C PHE A 69 -39.15 -6.17 20.94
N GLY A 70 -39.13 -5.71 22.18
CA GLY A 70 -38.47 -4.46 22.54
C GLY A 70 -36.97 -4.46 22.22
N THR A 71 -36.32 -5.64 22.23
CA THR A 71 -34.93 -5.83 21.81
C THR A 71 -34.69 -5.51 20.32
N GLN A 72 -35.72 -5.62 19.48
CA GLN A 72 -35.69 -5.24 18.06
C GLN A 72 -36.07 -3.77 17.87
N ALA A 73 -37.02 -3.27 18.67
CA ALA A 73 -37.56 -1.92 18.53
C ALA A 73 -36.60 -0.82 18.99
N ARG A 74 -35.96 -0.98 20.15
CA ARG A 74 -35.12 0.07 20.78
C ARG A 74 -33.93 0.52 19.92
N PRO A 75 -33.13 -0.38 19.29
CA PRO A 75 -32.05 0.04 18.39
C PRO A 75 -32.58 0.90 17.24
N TYR A 76 -33.78 0.59 16.75
CA TYR A 76 -34.40 1.30 15.65
C TYR A 76 -34.94 2.67 16.05
N GLN A 77 -35.55 2.77 17.23
CA GLN A 77 -36.02 4.05 17.79
C GLN A 77 -34.87 5.05 18.00
N LYS A 78 -33.69 4.57 18.38
CA LYS A 78 -32.49 5.43 18.50
C LYS A 78 -32.02 5.99 17.15
N GLN A 79 -32.33 5.32 16.04
CA GLN A 79 -31.89 5.70 14.70
C GLN A 79 -32.90 6.57 13.92
N SER A 80 -34.18 6.56 14.28
CA SER A 80 -35.24 7.29 13.55
C SER A 80 -36.08 8.16 14.48
N SER A 81 -36.10 9.47 14.22
CA SER A 81 -36.96 10.43 14.94
C SER A 81 -38.45 10.30 14.60
N HIS A 82 -38.77 9.60 13.51
CA HIS A 82 -40.13 9.48 12.95
C HIS A 82 -40.91 8.29 13.52
N ASN A 83 -40.23 7.34 14.16
CA ASN A 83 -40.85 6.11 14.65
C ASN A 83 -40.79 6.05 16.18
N GLN A 84 -41.84 5.50 16.78
CA GLN A 84 -41.96 5.38 18.23
C GLN A 84 -42.31 3.94 18.58
N TYR A 85 -41.63 3.40 19.60
CA TYR A 85 -41.93 2.12 20.19
C TYR A 85 -42.82 2.31 21.43
N VAL A 86 -43.83 1.46 21.57
CA VAL A 86 -44.73 1.45 22.72
C VAL A 86 -44.84 0.01 23.23
N PRO A 87 -44.31 -0.30 24.43
CA PRO A 87 -44.45 -1.62 25.04
C PRO A 87 -45.90 -1.85 25.49
N LEU A 88 -46.39 -3.08 25.35
CA LEU A 88 -47.77 -3.46 25.65
C LEU A 88 -47.88 -4.61 26.64
N TYR A 89 -47.05 -5.63 26.48
CA TYR A 89 -47.10 -6.86 27.25
C TYR A 89 -45.69 -7.42 27.45
N THR A 90 -45.56 -8.40 28.33
CA THR A 90 -44.32 -9.13 28.53
C THR A 90 -44.47 -10.55 27.97
N ALA A 91 -43.46 -11.03 27.25
CA ALA A 91 -43.38 -12.41 26.79
C ALA A 91 -42.29 -13.13 27.59
N THR A 92 -42.65 -14.27 28.17
CA THR A 92 -41.76 -15.08 29.01
C THR A 92 -41.50 -16.43 28.38
N VAL A 93 -40.25 -16.88 28.35
CA VAL A 93 -39.89 -18.19 27.78
C VAL A 93 -40.34 -19.32 28.70
N VAL A 94 -41.09 -20.28 28.16
CA VAL A 94 -41.62 -21.43 28.89
C VAL A 94 -41.37 -22.73 28.12
N ILE A 95 -41.48 -23.87 28.81
CA ILE A 95 -41.40 -25.19 28.20
C ILE A 95 -42.81 -25.81 28.26
N ALA A 96 -43.42 -26.07 27.10
CA ALA A 96 -44.65 -26.84 27.00
C ALA A 96 -44.30 -28.32 26.82
N VAL A 97 -44.77 -29.19 27.71
CA VAL A 97 -44.51 -30.64 27.69
C VAL A 97 -45.79 -31.38 27.35
N ASN A 98 -45.70 -32.30 26.39
CA ASN A 98 -46.82 -33.11 25.95
C ASN A 98 -47.11 -34.20 26.99
N ARG A 99 -48.33 -34.22 27.52
CA ARG A 99 -48.82 -35.21 28.48
C ARG A 99 -48.81 -36.63 27.92
N ASN A 100 -48.99 -36.76 26.60
CA ASN A 100 -49.00 -38.03 25.90
C ASN A 100 -47.60 -38.47 25.43
N GLY A 101 -46.57 -37.65 25.69
CA GLY A 101 -45.19 -37.90 25.30
C GLY A 101 -44.40 -38.74 26.31
N ASN A 102 -43.20 -39.17 25.91
CA ASN A 102 -42.36 -40.10 26.68
C ASN A 102 -41.71 -39.49 27.95
N SER A 103 -41.96 -38.21 28.23
CA SER A 103 -41.24 -37.44 29.25
C SER A 103 -42.15 -36.77 30.29
N MET A 104 -43.40 -37.23 30.39
CA MET A 104 -44.41 -36.70 31.32
C MET A 104 -43.91 -36.72 32.77
N GLY A 105 -43.98 -35.57 33.45
CA GLY A 105 -43.56 -35.38 34.85
C GLY A 105 -42.05 -35.35 35.13
N SER A 106 -41.20 -35.60 34.13
CA SER A 106 -39.74 -35.64 34.30
C SER A 106 -39.05 -34.28 34.10
N ILE A 107 -39.66 -33.40 33.31
CA ILE A 107 -39.09 -32.09 32.95
C ILE A 107 -39.61 -31.04 33.94
N ARG A 108 -38.70 -30.38 34.64
CA ARG A 108 -38.98 -29.24 35.54
C ARG A 108 -38.25 -27.96 35.15
N GLY A 109 -37.25 -28.08 34.29
CA GLY A 109 -36.38 -26.98 33.88
C GLY A 109 -35.41 -27.38 32.78
N TRP A 110 -34.47 -26.48 32.47
CA TRP A 110 -33.55 -26.61 31.35
C TRP A 110 -32.64 -27.83 31.45
N ARG A 111 -32.10 -28.15 32.63
CA ARG A 111 -31.20 -29.30 32.82
C ARG A 111 -31.95 -30.61 32.65
N THR A 112 -33.11 -30.73 33.31
CA THR A 112 -33.97 -31.91 33.19
C THR A 112 -34.47 -32.13 31.75
N LEU A 113 -34.69 -31.05 30.99
CA LEU A 113 -35.04 -31.14 29.56
C LEU A 113 -33.89 -31.79 28.76
N LEU A 114 -32.64 -31.36 28.98
CA LEU A 114 -31.47 -31.91 28.28
C LEU A 114 -31.19 -33.37 28.68
N GLU A 115 -31.40 -33.73 29.94
CA GLU A 115 -31.20 -35.09 30.46
C GLU A 115 -32.32 -36.08 30.07
N SER A 116 -33.55 -35.60 29.91
CA SER A 116 -34.72 -36.42 29.54
C SER A 116 -34.56 -37.10 28.16
N PRO A 117 -35.34 -38.14 27.80
CA PRO A 117 -35.36 -38.68 26.43
C PRO A 117 -36.20 -37.85 25.44
N ALA A 118 -36.77 -36.71 25.86
CA ALA A 118 -37.72 -35.93 25.08
C ALA A 118 -37.18 -35.51 23.70
N MET A 119 -38.04 -35.62 22.69
CA MET A 119 -37.90 -34.90 21.42
C MET A 119 -38.27 -33.43 21.63
N VAL A 120 -37.30 -32.53 21.43
CA VAL A 120 -37.41 -31.11 21.75
C VAL A 120 -37.55 -30.24 20.50
N LEU A 121 -38.58 -29.40 20.48
CA LEU A 121 -38.77 -28.34 19.50
C LEU A 121 -38.30 -26.99 20.07
N ILE A 122 -37.39 -26.35 19.35
CA ILE A 122 -36.83 -25.04 19.69
C ILE A 122 -37.08 -24.05 18.56
N PRO A 123 -37.43 -22.78 18.83
CA PRO A 123 -37.68 -21.79 17.79
C PRO A 123 -36.50 -21.60 16.82
N HIS A 124 -36.82 -21.20 15.60
CA HIS A 124 -35.87 -21.17 14.49
C HIS A 124 -34.69 -20.21 14.74
N HIS A 125 -33.47 -20.65 14.40
CA HIS A 125 -32.20 -19.93 14.56
C HIS A 125 -32.07 -18.55 13.86
N ALA A 126 -33.03 -18.22 12.99
CA ALA A 126 -32.98 -17.02 12.15
C ALA A 126 -33.94 -15.93 12.66
N THR A 127 -34.70 -16.21 13.74
CA THR A 127 -35.65 -15.28 14.33
C THR A 127 -35.10 -14.71 15.63
N GLU A 128 -35.57 -13.52 15.99
CA GLU A 128 -35.26 -12.94 17.30
C GLU A 128 -35.77 -13.84 18.43
N GLY A 129 -36.92 -14.49 18.24
CA GLY A 129 -37.46 -15.47 19.18
C GLY A 129 -36.47 -16.58 19.47
N GLY A 130 -35.88 -17.21 18.44
CA GLY A 130 -34.85 -18.24 18.62
C GLY A 130 -33.59 -17.74 19.32
N ARG A 131 -33.18 -16.48 19.08
CA ARG A 131 -32.04 -15.89 19.78
C ARG A 131 -32.34 -15.70 21.27
N LEU A 132 -33.53 -15.19 21.60
CA LEU A 132 -33.94 -14.96 22.98
C LEU A 132 -34.15 -16.27 23.75
N THR A 133 -34.68 -17.32 23.12
CA THR A 133 -34.76 -18.65 23.76
C THR A 133 -33.38 -19.24 24.01
N ALA A 134 -32.41 -19.05 23.10
CA ALA A 134 -31.03 -19.45 23.34
C ALA A 134 -30.40 -18.69 24.51
N ILE A 135 -30.70 -17.40 24.67
CA ILE A 135 -30.27 -16.61 25.84
C ILE A 135 -30.92 -17.16 27.12
N ALA A 136 -32.21 -17.50 27.09
CA ALA A 136 -32.91 -18.08 28.23
C ALA A 136 -32.26 -19.40 28.68
N LEU A 137 -31.97 -20.29 27.73
CA LEU A 137 -31.28 -21.55 27.98
C LEU A 137 -29.86 -21.32 28.52
N ALA A 138 -29.07 -20.45 27.88
CA ALA A 138 -27.71 -20.15 28.34
C ALA A 138 -27.70 -19.64 29.78
N ARG A 139 -28.62 -18.73 30.14
CA ARG A 139 -28.79 -18.25 31.51
C ARG A 139 -29.17 -19.37 32.48
N GLY A 140 -30.12 -20.23 32.11
CA GLY A 140 -30.53 -21.38 32.93
C GLY A 140 -29.41 -22.42 33.14
N LEU A 141 -28.47 -22.53 32.19
CA LEU A 141 -27.29 -23.37 32.32
C LEU A 141 -26.14 -22.72 33.11
N GLY A 142 -26.30 -21.46 33.55
CA GLY A 142 -25.30 -20.74 34.35
C GLY A 142 -24.24 -20.00 33.54
N ALA A 143 -24.52 -19.65 32.28
CA ALA A 143 -23.60 -18.90 31.43
C ALA A 143 -23.18 -17.55 32.05
N THR A 144 -21.92 -17.16 31.83
CA THR A 144 -21.46 -15.80 32.15
C THR A 144 -22.15 -14.77 31.24
N LYS A 145 -22.29 -13.52 31.72
CA LYS A 145 -22.99 -12.45 31.02
C LYS A 145 -22.56 -12.33 29.55
N GLY A 146 -23.46 -12.63 28.62
CA GLY A 146 -23.25 -12.47 27.17
C GLY A 146 -22.73 -13.70 26.44
N ASP A 147 -22.47 -14.81 27.15
CA ASP A 147 -21.95 -16.04 26.55
C ASP A 147 -23.07 -16.99 26.12
N LEU A 148 -23.18 -17.23 24.82
CA LEU A 148 -24.15 -18.16 24.23
C LEU A 148 -23.62 -19.58 24.04
N ILE A 149 -22.33 -19.82 24.28
CA ILE A 149 -21.69 -21.13 24.05
C ILE A 149 -22.47 -22.27 24.74
N PRO A 150 -22.88 -22.15 26.02
CA PRO A 150 -23.61 -23.23 26.69
C PRO A 150 -24.93 -23.62 26.00
N ALA A 151 -25.65 -22.65 25.43
CA ALA A 151 -26.87 -22.94 24.69
C ALA A 151 -26.58 -23.60 23.34
N ILE A 152 -25.54 -23.16 22.62
CA ILE A 152 -25.14 -23.78 21.34
C ILE A 152 -24.66 -25.22 21.57
N GLU A 153 -23.85 -25.46 22.60
CA GLU A 153 -23.41 -26.82 22.97
C GLU A 153 -24.58 -27.72 23.34
N ALA A 154 -25.55 -27.22 24.10
CA ALA A 154 -26.77 -27.95 24.42
C ALA A 154 -27.59 -28.30 23.17
N TYR A 155 -27.72 -27.37 22.22
CA TYR A 155 -28.38 -27.65 20.94
C TYR A 155 -27.61 -28.65 20.09
N THR A 156 -26.28 -28.58 20.07
CA THR A 156 -25.44 -29.55 19.37
C THR A 156 -25.56 -30.95 19.99
N ASP A 157 -25.61 -31.06 21.31
CA ASP A 157 -25.81 -32.33 22.01
C ASP A 157 -27.20 -32.93 21.72
N LEU A 158 -28.26 -32.13 21.79
CA LEU A 158 -29.61 -32.57 21.41
C LEU A 158 -29.67 -33.02 19.95
N GLN A 159 -29.00 -32.31 19.04
CA GLN A 159 -28.93 -32.68 17.63
C GLN A 159 -28.14 -33.98 17.41
N ALA A 160 -27.00 -34.14 18.09
CA ALA A 160 -26.18 -35.36 18.01
C ALA A 160 -26.93 -36.60 18.51
N LYS A 161 -27.80 -36.42 19.52
CA LYS A 161 -28.71 -37.46 20.03
C LYS A 161 -29.97 -37.66 19.15
N GLY A 162 -30.14 -36.90 18.07
CA GLY A 162 -31.33 -36.96 17.21
C GLY A 162 -32.62 -36.47 17.89
N ARG A 163 -32.49 -35.73 18.99
CA ARG A 163 -33.59 -35.25 19.85
C ARG A 163 -34.03 -33.82 19.56
N LEU A 164 -33.20 -33.04 18.87
CA LEU A 164 -33.58 -31.72 18.39
C LEU A 164 -34.36 -31.85 17.08
N ASN A 165 -35.29 -30.92 16.83
CA ASN A 165 -35.94 -30.65 15.54
C ASN A 165 -35.25 -31.31 14.33
N ARG A 166 -35.97 -32.15 13.58
CA ARG A 166 -35.39 -32.78 12.38
C ARG A 166 -34.85 -31.72 11.42
N GLN A 167 -33.70 -31.96 10.80
CA GLN A 167 -33.08 -30.97 9.90
C GLN A 167 -34.01 -30.56 8.74
N ALA A 168 -34.85 -31.48 8.25
CA ALA A 168 -35.89 -31.20 7.26
C ALA A 168 -36.93 -30.19 7.74
N ILE A 169 -37.22 -30.16 9.04
CA ILE A 169 -38.13 -29.21 9.68
C ILE A 169 -37.52 -27.80 9.57
N TYR A 170 -36.27 -27.60 10.02
CA TYR A 170 -35.54 -26.31 9.86
C TYR A 170 -35.43 -25.83 8.40
N GLN A 171 -35.44 -26.75 7.44
CA GLN A 171 -35.33 -26.43 6.01
C GLN A 171 -36.69 -26.27 5.31
N SER A 172 -37.80 -26.64 5.97
CA SER A 172 -39.12 -26.55 5.38
C SER A 172 -39.60 -25.10 5.30
N THR A 173 -40.25 -24.74 4.18
CA THR A 173 -40.82 -23.41 3.97
C THR A 173 -41.86 -23.08 5.06
N GLU A 174 -42.54 -24.09 5.60
CA GLU A 174 -43.55 -23.96 6.66
C GLU A 174 -42.95 -23.64 8.05
N TYR A 175 -41.78 -24.18 8.37
CA TYR A 175 -41.13 -23.97 9.67
C TYR A 175 -40.53 -22.57 9.84
N GLN A 176 -40.32 -21.86 8.73
CA GLN A 176 -40.02 -20.43 8.78
C GLN A 176 -41.16 -19.59 9.40
N TYR A 177 -42.35 -20.18 9.63
CA TYR A 177 -43.54 -19.51 10.16
C TYR A 177 -43.93 -19.91 11.58
N MET A 178 -43.05 -20.60 12.33
CA MET A 178 -43.37 -21.33 13.57
C MET A 178 -44.43 -22.43 13.32
N CYS A 179 -44.21 -23.62 13.88
CA CYS A 179 -44.83 -24.87 13.42
C CYS A 179 -46.38 -24.81 13.29
N PRO A 180 -46.97 -25.41 12.24
CA PRO A 180 -48.41 -25.66 12.21
C PRO A 180 -48.82 -26.60 13.36
N PRO A 181 -50.00 -26.40 13.97
CA PRO A 181 -50.45 -27.15 15.14
C PRO A 181 -50.36 -28.67 14.99
N ASP A 182 -50.65 -29.16 13.78
CA ASP A 182 -50.69 -30.59 13.45
C ASP A 182 -49.34 -31.31 13.63
N LYS A 183 -48.23 -30.57 13.56
CA LYS A 183 -46.86 -31.10 13.72
C LYS A 183 -46.30 -30.91 15.15
N LEU A 184 -47.00 -30.18 16.02
CA LEU A 184 -46.56 -29.96 17.40
C LEU A 184 -46.67 -31.25 18.21
N ALA A 185 -47.69 -32.07 17.96
CA ALA A 185 -47.90 -33.35 18.64
C ALA A 185 -46.78 -34.38 18.39
N GLU A 186 -45.95 -34.20 17.35
CA GLU A 186 -44.78 -35.06 17.09
C GLU A 186 -43.63 -34.85 18.08
N HIS A 187 -43.69 -33.79 18.91
CA HIS A 187 -42.63 -33.43 19.86
C HIS A 187 -43.10 -33.62 21.30
N ASP A 188 -42.20 -34.08 22.17
CA ASP A 188 -42.48 -34.31 23.59
C ASP A 188 -42.39 -33.01 24.41
N ALA A 189 -41.50 -32.10 24.00
CA ALA A 189 -41.29 -30.82 24.66
C ALA A 189 -41.06 -29.70 23.65
N ILE A 190 -41.61 -28.51 23.91
CA ILE A 190 -41.57 -27.37 23.00
C ILE A 190 -41.22 -26.11 23.79
N VAL A 191 -40.20 -25.38 23.34
CA VAL A 191 -39.84 -24.07 23.92
C VAL A 191 -40.65 -22.98 23.23
N LEU A 192 -41.50 -22.27 23.98
CA LEU A 192 -42.43 -21.27 23.47
C LEU A 192 -42.42 -20.02 24.34
N TRP A 193 -43.08 -18.96 23.86
CA TRP A 193 -43.50 -17.86 24.71
C TRP A 193 -44.75 -18.23 25.52
N ASP A 194 -44.90 -17.67 26.71
CA ASP A 194 -46.05 -17.84 27.60
C ASP A 194 -47.40 -17.63 26.89
N TYR A 195 -47.54 -16.59 26.07
CA TYR A 195 -48.76 -16.34 25.30
C TYR A 195 -49.04 -17.42 24.24
N GLN A 196 -47.99 -17.99 23.63
CA GLN A 196 -48.12 -19.09 22.67
C GLN A 196 -48.50 -20.39 23.38
N ALA A 197 -47.93 -20.64 24.55
CA ALA A 197 -48.25 -21.81 25.37
C ALA A 197 -49.70 -21.74 25.91
N ALA A 198 -50.16 -20.53 26.28
CA ALA A 198 -51.56 -20.29 26.64
C ALA A 198 -52.51 -20.57 25.47
N MET A 199 -52.16 -20.12 24.25
CA MET A 199 -52.92 -20.40 23.04
C MET A 199 -52.94 -21.91 22.71
N LEU A 200 -51.81 -22.60 22.87
CA LEU A 200 -51.69 -24.04 22.67
C LEU A 200 -52.57 -24.84 23.64
N THR A 201 -52.61 -24.44 24.91
CA THR A 201 -53.44 -25.10 25.94
C THR A 201 -54.94 -24.90 25.69
N ARG A 202 -55.32 -23.79 25.07
CA ARG A 202 -56.72 -23.52 24.69
C ARG A 202 -57.18 -24.34 23.49
N SER A 203 -56.26 -24.64 22.57
CA SER A 203 -56.57 -25.47 21.39
C SER A 203 -56.49 -26.96 21.69
N SER A 204 -55.63 -27.39 22.62
CA SER A 204 -55.50 -28.78 23.08
C SER A 204 -55.15 -28.84 24.57
N ASN A 205 -55.83 -29.73 25.32
CA ASN A 205 -55.56 -29.97 26.74
C ASN A 205 -54.45 -31.02 26.97
N ASP A 206 -53.62 -31.28 25.95
CA ASP A 206 -52.57 -32.30 25.99
C ASP A 206 -51.23 -31.74 26.51
N TRP A 207 -51.17 -30.47 26.90
CA TRP A 207 -49.91 -29.78 27.20
C TRP A 207 -49.87 -29.27 28.65
N ASP A 208 -48.74 -29.52 29.33
CA ASP A 208 -48.39 -28.91 30.61
C ASP A 208 -47.36 -27.80 30.40
N ILE A 209 -47.61 -26.62 30.97
CA ILE A 209 -46.70 -25.48 30.88
C ILE A 209 -45.78 -25.47 32.11
N ILE A 210 -44.48 -25.59 31.87
CA ILE A 210 -43.44 -25.60 32.89
C ILE A 210 -42.64 -24.30 32.83
N MET A 211 -42.56 -23.63 33.98
CA MET A 211 -41.64 -22.53 34.23
C MET A 211 -40.29 -23.12 34.70
N PRO A 212 -39.18 -22.91 33.99
CA PRO A 212 -37.91 -23.53 34.35
C PRO A 212 -37.41 -23.12 35.74
N GLU A 213 -37.09 -24.10 36.59
CA GLU A 213 -36.59 -23.88 37.96
C GLU A 213 -35.26 -23.11 37.99
N GLU A 214 -34.41 -23.24 36.97
CA GLU A 214 -33.12 -22.53 36.89
C GLU A 214 -33.28 -21.06 36.48
N GLY A 215 -34.49 -20.65 36.10
CA GLY A 215 -34.83 -19.29 35.71
C GLY A 215 -35.33 -19.18 34.27
N THR A 216 -36.18 -18.18 34.05
CA THR A 216 -36.74 -17.83 32.74
C THR A 216 -36.22 -16.47 32.24
N LEU A 217 -36.47 -16.19 30.96
CA LEU A 217 -36.25 -14.89 30.35
C LEU A 217 -37.60 -14.28 30.00
N SER A 218 -37.85 -13.09 30.54
CA SER A 218 -38.97 -12.23 30.17
C SER A 218 -38.45 -11.05 29.35
N VAL A 219 -39.19 -10.67 28.30
CA VAL A 219 -38.89 -9.50 27.48
C VAL A 219 -40.17 -8.71 27.23
N ASP A 220 -40.05 -7.40 27.13
CA ASP A 220 -41.19 -6.58 26.74
C ASP A 220 -41.44 -6.68 25.23
N CYS A 221 -42.71 -6.70 24.87
CA CYS A 221 -43.21 -6.76 23.51
C CYS A 221 -44.22 -5.63 23.29
N GLY A 222 -44.26 -5.12 22.07
CA GLY A 222 -45.15 -4.02 21.74
C GLY A 222 -45.17 -3.74 20.26
N PHE A 223 -45.50 -2.50 19.89
CA PHE A 223 -45.52 -2.09 18.50
C PHE A 223 -44.65 -0.86 18.25
N VAL A 224 -44.02 -0.86 17.08
CA VAL A 224 -43.36 0.30 16.49
C VAL A 224 -44.31 0.88 15.45
N TYR A 225 -44.51 2.19 15.48
CA TYR A 225 -45.31 2.87 14.46
C TYR A 225 -44.65 4.16 13.98
N ASN A 226 -44.97 4.54 12.75
CA ASN A 226 -44.59 5.83 12.19
C ASN A 226 -45.53 6.93 12.68
N LYS A 227 -44.99 8.04 13.18
CA LYS A 227 -45.78 9.17 13.71
C LYS A 227 -46.76 9.73 12.67
N ALA A 228 -46.38 9.80 11.39
CA ALA A 228 -47.26 10.26 10.32
C ALA A 228 -48.34 9.23 9.96
N TRP A 229 -48.09 7.93 10.19
CA TRP A 229 -49.08 6.87 10.00
C TRP A 229 -50.21 6.96 11.03
N ALA A 230 -49.88 7.30 12.27
CA ALA A 230 -50.82 7.43 13.38
C ALA A 230 -51.68 8.71 13.34
N MET A 231 -51.67 9.48 12.24
CA MET A 231 -52.47 10.71 12.09
C MET A 231 -53.84 10.48 11.43
N ARG A 232 -54.13 9.29 10.91
CA ARG A 232 -55.47 8.97 10.38
C ARG A 232 -56.37 8.40 11.46
N GLU A 233 -57.65 8.75 11.43
CA GLU A 233 -58.66 8.36 12.45
C GLU A 233 -58.78 6.83 12.60
N ASP A 234 -58.82 6.07 11.50
CA ASP A 234 -58.89 4.61 11.48
C ASP A 234 -57.71 3.93 12.20
N ARG A 235 -56.54 4.57 12.18
CA ARG A 235 -55.28 4.05 12.75
C ARG A 235 -55.05 4.50 14.18
N LEU A 236 -55.58 5.67 14.54
CA LEU A 236 -55.63 6.16 15.92
C LEU A 236 -56.47 5.24 16.80
N LEU A 237 -57.63 4.78 16.30
CA LEU A 237 -58.51 3.85 17.02
C LEU A 237 -57.79 2.57 17.47
N ILE A 238 -56.93 2.00 16.62
CA ILE A 238 -56.15 0.79 16.95
C ILE A 238 -55.18 1.07 18.10
N LYS A 239 -54.47 2.19 18.03
CA LYS A 239 -53.52 2.60 19.05
C LYS A 239 -54.22 2.87 20.39
N GLU A 240 -55.34 3.59 20.34
CA GLU A 240 -56.14 3.92 21.53
C GLU A 240 -56.74 2.67 22.16
N PHE A 241 -57.28 1.74 21.34
CA PHE A 241 -57.76 0.45 21.82
C PHE A 241 -56.67 -0.32 22.57
N LEU A 242 -55.49 -0.50 21.98
CA LEU A 242 -54.37 -1.25 22.59
C LEU A 242 -53.87 -0.63 23.90
N LEU A 243 -54.00 0.68 24.05
CA LEU A 243 -53.60 1.41 25.26
C LEU A 243 -54.71 1.51 26.32
N SER A 244 -55.97 1.30 25.92
CA SER A 244 -57.14 1.34 26.79
C SER A 244 -57.19 0.18 27.78
N GLU A 245 -57.99 0.33 28.83
CA GLU A 245 -58.26 -0.74 29.79
C GLU A 245 -58.92 -1.95 29.11
N GLN A 246 -59.83 -1.72 28.15
CA GLN A 246 -60.46 -2.77 27.36
C GLN A 246 -59.45 -3.56 26.53
N GLY A 247 -58.48 -2.89 25.90
CA GLY A 247 -57.41 -3.56 25.15
C GLY A 247 -56.49 -4.37 26.04
N ARG A 248 -56.14 -3.87 27.24
CA ARG A 248 -55.35 -4.62 28.22
C ARG A 248 -56.07 -5.87 28.71
N LEU A 249 -57.38 -5.76 28.99
CA LEU A 249 -58.21 -6.92 29.33
C LEU A 249 -58.32 -7.90 28.17
N ALA A 250 -58.44 -7.43 26.93
CA ALA A 250 -58.46 -8.28 25.74
C ALA A 250 -57.12 -9.03 25.56
N LEU A 251 -55.98 -8.37 25.78
CA LEU A 251 -54.66 -8.99 25.75
C LEU A 251 -54.52 -10.06 26.85
N ALA A 252 -54.91 -9.74 28.09
CA ALA A 252 -54.90 -10.72 29.19
C ALA A 252 -55.81 -11.92 28.90
N ASN A 253 -57.02 -11.67 28.40
CA ASN A 253 -57.96 -12.70 27.98
C ASN A 253 -57.45 -13.52 26.79
N ALA A 254 -56.54 -12.99 25.97
CA ALA A 254 -55.89 -13.75 24.90
C ALA A 254 -54.67 -14.56 25.37
N GLY A 255 -54.20 -14.36 26.61
CA GLY A 255 -53.08 -15.09 27.21
C GLY A 255 -51.77 -14.31 27.28
N PHE A 256 -51.76 -13.01 26.99
CA PHE A 256 -50.58 -12.17 27.15
C PHE A 256 -50.37 -11.76 28.61
N SER A 257 -49.13 -11.81 29.09
CA SER A 257 -48.76 -11.38 30.44
C SER A 257 -48.73 -9.85 30.56
N ALA A 258 -49.11 -9.33 31.73
CA ALA A 258 -49.04 -7.91 32.02
C ALA A 258 -47.60 -7.38 31.86
N LEU A 259 -47.48 -6.12 31.43
CA LEU A 259 -46.19 -5.48 31.21
C LEU A 259 -45.40 -5.41 32.52
N ALA A 260 -44.25 -6.09 32.54
CA ALA A 260 -43.24 -6.04 33.59
C ALA A 260 -42.09 -5.08 33.24
N ASP A 261 -41.18 -4.88 34.19
CA ASP A 261 -40.00 -4.04 34.01
C ASP A 261 -39.08 -4.54 32.88
N GLU A 262 -38.37 -3.60 32.26
CA GLU A 262 -37.43 -3.89 31.18
C GLU A 262 -36.28 -4.79 31.67
N THR A 263 -36.04 -5.88 30.94
CA THR A 263 -34.90 -6.75 31.20
C THR A 263 -33.65 -6.24 30.47
N ASP A 264 -32.61 -5.90 31.24
CA ASP A 264 -31.32 -5.49 30.67
C ASP A 264 -30.62 -6.68 29.97
N LEU A 265 -30.54 -6.60 28.65
CA LEU A 265 -29.88 -7.57 27.78
C LEU A 265 -28.65 -7.00 27.07
N SER A 266 -28.11 -5.88 27.53
CA SER A 266 -26.93 -5.22 26.93
C SER A 266 -25.72 -6.16 26.83
N ALA A 267 -25.49 -6.99 27.85
CA ALA A 267 -24.43 -7.99 27.83
C ALA A 267 -24.57 -9.01 26.68
N TRP A 268 -25.77 -9.20 26.14
CA TRP A 268 -26.10 -10.15 25.08
C TRP A 268 -26.22 -9.49 23.70
N ASP A 269 -25.81 -8.23 23.53
CA ASP A 269 -25.92 -7.57 22.23
C ASP A 269 -25.03 -8.22 21.15
N MET A 270 -23.87 -8.78 21.53
CA MET A 270 -23.00 -9.52 20.59
C MET A 270 -23.64 -10.79 20.05
N ALA A 271 -24.55 -11.41 20.82
CA ALA A 271 -25.33 -12.57 20.38
C ALA A 271 -26.14 -12.30 19.10
N LYS A 272 -26.51 -11.04 18.82
CA LYS A 272 -27.22 -10.68 17.59
C LYS A 272 -26.40 -10.98 16.34
N LEU A 273 -25.07 -10.95 16.44
CA LEU A 273 -24.17 -11.18 15.33
C LEU A 273 -23.72 -12.64 15.24
N THR A 274 -23.54 -13.30 16.38
CA THR A 274 -22.92 -14.64 16.46
C THR A 274 -23.92 -15.79 16.46
N TYR A 275 -25.11 -15.62 17.07
CA TYR A 275 -26.07 -16.72 17.29
C TYR A 275 -26.43 -17.49 16.01
N ASN A 276 -26.86 -16.77 14.97
CA ASN A 276 -27.29 -17.37 13.71
C ASN A 276 -26.14 -18.14 13.01
N PRO A 277 -24.97 -17.52 12.73
CA PRO A 277 -23.86 -18.25 12.12
C PRO A 277 -23.37 -19.43 12.97
N ASP A 278 -23.30 -19.30 14.30
CA ASP A 278 -22.84 -20.37 15.19
C ASP A 278 -23.82 -21.55 15.20
N PHE A 279 -25.12 -21.27 15.31
CA PHE A 279 -26.16 -22.30 15.24
C PHE A 279 -26.12 -23.04 13.90
N ARG A 280 -25.97 -22.33 12.79
CA ARG A 280 -25.91 -22.94 11.45
C ARG A 280 -24.73 -23.91 11.29
N ARG A 281 -23.58 -23.56 11.85
CA ARG A 281 -22.36 -24.38 11.75
C ARG A 281 -22.35 -25.52 12.77
N ALA A 282 -22.56 -25.21 14.04
CA ALA A 282 -22.41 -26.15 15.15
C ALA A 282 -23.62 -27.10 15.29
N VAL A 283 -24.84 -26.62 15.04
CA VAL A 283 -26.07 -27.41 15.21
C VAL A 283 -26.51 -28.00 13.87
N LEU A 284 -26.68 -27.17 12.83
CA LEU A 284 -27.21 -27.65 11.55
C LEU A 284 -26.15 -28.24 10.61
N SER A 285 -24.86 -28.06 10.90
CA SER A 285 -23.74 -28.48 10.04
C SER A 285 -23.84 -27.96 8.60
N VAL A 286 -24.41 -26.75 8.42
CA VAL A 286 -24.50 -26.05 7.13
C VAL A 286 -23.60 -24.82 7.12
N LYS A 287 -23.19 -24.34 5.93
CA LYS A 287 -22.32 -23.16 5.78
C LYS A 287 -20.99 -23.26 6.56
N LEU A 288 -20.40 -24.46 6.61
CA LEU A 288 -19.15 -24.72 7.34
C LEU A 288 -17.99 -23.84 6.84
N TYR A 289 -17.81 -23.77 5.52
CA TYR A 289 -16.71 -23.02 4.88
C TYR A 289 -17.17 -21.73 4.18
N GLY A 290 -18.47 -21.44 4.24
CA GLY A 290 -19.08 -20.29 3.57
C GLY A 290 -19.60 -19.25 4.57
N PRO A 291 -19.93 -18.04 4.09
CA PRO A 291 -20.55 -17.03 4.94
C PRO A 291 -21.96 -17.48 5.35
N ALA A 292 -22.18 -17.59 6.66
CA ALA A 292 -23.40 -18.02 7.31
C ALA A 292 -24.28 -16.84 7.76
N SER A 293 -23.76 -15.62 7.77
CA SER A 293 -24.53 -14.39 8.03
C SER A 293 -24.39 -13.37 6.90
N VAL A 294 -25.32 -12.41 6.84
CA VAL A 294 -25.25 -11.27 5.91
C VAL A 294 -23.96 -10.47 6.15
N GLN A 295 -23.59 -10.27 7.41
CA GLN A 295 -22.40 -9.52 7.78
C GLN A 295 -21.12 -10.21 7.32
N GLU A 296 -20.96 -11.52 7.57
CA GLU A 296 -19.81 -12.29 7.08
C GLU A 296 -19.68 -12.24 5.56
N ARG A 297 -20.82 -12.31 4.84
CA ARG A 297 -20.86 -12.19 3.38
C ARG A 297 -20.39 -10.82 2.92
N LEU A 298 -20.85 -9.74 3.58
CA LEU A 298 -20.42 -8.38 3.28
C LEU A 298 -18.93 -8.19 3.57
N TRP A 299 -18.39 -8.72 4.67
CA TRP A 299 -16.96 -8.70 4.96
C TRP A 299 -16.13 -9.38 3.86
N LEU A 300 -16.53 -10.59 3.46
CA LEU A 300 -15.86 -11.34 2.40
C LEU A 300 -15.90 -10.58 1.06
N GLN A 301 -17.05 -10.05 0.67
CA GLN A 301 -17.22 -9.26 -0.55
C GLN A 301 -16.36 -7.98 -0.51
N SER A 302 -16.33 -7.29 0.64
CA SER A 302 -15.60 -6.03 0.84
C SER A 302 -14.08 -6.24 0.85
N LEU A 303 -13.61 -7.32 1.47
CA LEU A 303 -12.19 -7.70 1.41
C LEU A 303 -11.78 -8.09 -0.01
N THR A 304 -12.62 -8.88 -0.70
CA THR A 304 -12.34 -9.31 -2.07
C THR A 304 -12.26 -8.13 -3.04
N ILE A 305 -13.20 -7.18 -2.95
CA ILE A 305 -13.18 -5.98 -3.82
C ILE A 305 -11.95 -5.10 -3.51
N LEU A 306 -11.56 -4.94 -2.25
CA LEU A 306 -10.36 -4.19 -1.86
C LEU A 306 -9.10 -4.81 -2.47
N LEU A 307 -8.90 -6.12 -2.27
CA LEU A 307 -7.75 -6.85 -2.80
C LEU A 307 -7.74 -6.83 -4.34
N PHE A 308 -8.92 -6.95 -4.96
CA PHE A 308 -9.07 -6.86 -6.41
C PHE A 308 -8.69 -5.47 -6.93
N CYS A 309 -9.13 -4.38 -6.29
CA CYS A 309 -8.76 -3.01 -6.67
C CYS A 309 -7.24 -2.79 -6.61
N ILE A 310 -6.58 -3.28 -5.55
CA ILE A 310 -5.12 -3.19 -5.42
C ILE A 310 -4.42 -3.96 -6.55
N ALA A 311 -4.86 -5.19 -6.83
CA ALA A 311 -4.29 -6.00 -7.91
C ALA A 311 -4.55 -5.40 -9.30
N ALA A 312 -5.76 -4.87 -9.53
CA ALA A 312 -6.18 -4.17 -10.74
C ALA A 312 -5.32 -2.92 -10.99
N GLN A 313 -5.07 -2.10 -9.98
CA GLN A 313 -4.21 -0.93 -10.09
C GLN A 313 -2.78 -1.34 -10.44
N ARG A 314 -2.23 -2.35 -9.75
CA ARG A 314 -0.87 -2.85 -10.00
C ARG A 314 -0.68 -3.42 -11.41
N ILE A 315 -1.66 -4.14 -11.95
CA ILE A 315 -1.57 -4.67 -13.32
C ILE A 315 -1.71 -3.54 -14.35
N LEU A 316 -2.63 -2.59 -14.15
CA LEU A 316 -2.85 -1.48 -15.08
C LEU A 316 -1.66 -0.52 -15.16
N GLN A 317 -0.84 -0.41 -14.11
CA GLN A 317 0.43 0.33 -14.15
C GLN A 317 1.50 -0.34 -14.99
N ARG A 318 1.36 -1.64 -15.27
CA ARG A 318 2.33 -2.42 -16.05
C ARG A 318 1.90 -2.68 -17.48
N VAL A 319 0.63 -2.48 -17.82
CA VAL A 319 0.07 -2.79 -19.15
C VAL A 319 0.24 -1.60 -20.10
N PRO A 320 0.65 -1.86 -21.37
CA PRO A 320 0.88 -0.80 -22.35
C PRO A 320 -0.33 0.08 -22.62
N GLN A 321 -0.08 1.38 -22.80
CA GLN A 321 -1.06 2.34 -23.30
C GLN A 321 -1.66 1.88 -24.64
N GLY A 322 -2.87 2.34 -24.96
CA GLY A 322 -3.59 1.92 -26.17
C GLY A 322 -4.49 0.70 -25.94
N LEU A 323 -4.57 -0.20 -26.93
CA LEU A 323 -5.61 -1.25 -26.98
C LEU A 323 -5.50 -2.29 -25.84
N HIS A 324 -4.28 -2.64 -25.41
CA HIS A 324 -4.06 -3.61 -24.32
C HIS A 324 -4.60 -3.08 -22.98
N ARG A 325 -4.28 -1.83 -22.64
CA ARG A 325 -4.82 -1.18 -21.43
C ARG A 325 -6.33 -0.99 -21.52
N MET A 326 -6.85 -0.56 -22.67
CA MET A 326 -8.30 -0.37 -22.84
C MET A 326 -9.09 -1.67 -22.60
N THR A 327 -8.71 -2.76 -23.26
CA THR A 327 -9.38 -4.07 -23.09
C THR A 327 -9.25 -4.61 -21.66
N SER A 328 -8.08 -4.44 -21.03
CA SER A 328 -7.85 -4.84 -19.64
C SER A 328 -8.71 -4.02 -18.66
N VAL A 329 -8.81 -2.70 -18.85
CA VAL A 329 -9.68 -1.82 -18.04
C VAL A 329 -11.14 -2.27 -18.12
N TYR A 330 -11.65 -2.57 -19.32
CA TYR A 330 -13.02 -3.06 -19.47
C TYR A 330 -13.25 -4.39 -18.73
N CYS A 331 -12.33 -5.36 -18.83
CA CYS A 331 -12.42 -6.60 -18.07
C CYS A 331 -12.50 -6.33 -16.57
N LEU A 332 -11.56 -5.56 -16.03
CA LEU A 332 -11.48 -5.25 -14.59
C LEU A 332 -12.73 -4.50 -14.10
N LEU A 333 -13.22 -3.56 -14.91
CA LEU A 333 -14.39 -2.75 -14.61
C LEU A 333 -15.68 -3.59 -14.56
N PHE A 334 -15.85 -4.57 -15.45
CA PHE A 334 -17.00 -5.47 -15.39
C PHE A 334 -16.92 -6.48 -14.24
N VAL A 335 -15.72 -6.90 -13.81
CA VAL A 335 -15.57 -7.69 -12.57
C VAL A 335 -15.96 -6.84 -11.35
N LEU A 336 -15.51 -5.58 -11.29
CA LEU A 336 -15.90 -4.65 -10.23
C LEU A 336 -17.40 -4.39 -10.23
N LEU A 337 -18.01 -4.17 -11.39
CA LEU A 337 -19.46 -4.03 -11.52
C LEU A 337 -20.18 -5.27 -11.00
N TRP A 338 -19.69 -6.47 -11.31
CA TRP A 338 -20.30 -7.71 -10.82
C TRP A 338 -20.26 -7.83 -9.30
N MET A 339 -19.12 -7.50 -8.70
CA MET A 339 -18.97 -7.47 -7.25
C MET A 339 -19.91 -6.45 -6.60
N LEU A 340 -20.03 -5.25 -7.18
CA LEU A 340 -20.93 -4.21 -6.68
C LEU A 340 -22.40 -4.64 -6.75
N ILE A 341 -22.84 -5.23 -7.88
CA ILE A 341 -24.20 -5.78 -7.99
C ILE A 341 -24.42 -6.89 -6.95
N GLY A 342 -23.42 -7.74 -6.69
CA GLY A 342 -23.48 -8.78 -5.65
C GLY A 342 -23.62 -8.22 -4.22
N ILE A 343 -22.93 -7.13 -3.91
CA ILE A 343 -23.07 -6.40 -2.63
C ILE A 343 -24.46 -5.79 -2.52
N ILE A 344 -24.94 -5.13 -3.57
CA ILE A 344 -26.27 -4.48 -3.57
C ILE A 344 -27.38 -5.54 -3.45
N LYS A 345 -27.22 -6.72 -4.07
CA LYS A 345 -28.11 -7.86 -3.87
C LYS A 345 -28.13 -8.28 -2.40
N THR A 346 -26.97 -8.32 -1.75
CA THR A 346 -26.84 -8.73 -0.34
C THR A 346 -27.45 -7.71 0.63
N LEU A 347 -27.41 -6.42 0.27
CA LEU A 347 -28.02 -5.33 1.03
C LEU A 347 -29.52 -5.11 0.73
N SER A 348 -30.03 -5.69 -0.35
CA SER A 348 -31.42 -5.49 -0.77
C SER A 348 -32.38 -6.14 0.22
N ILE A 349 -33.34 -5.34 0.70
CA ILE A 349 -34.34 -5.74 1.69
C ILE A 349 -35.63 -6.18 0.99
N ASP A 350 -35.92 -5.60 -0.18
CA ASP A 350 -37.11 -5.92 -0.95
C ASP A 350 -36.89 -7.10 -1.90
N HIS A 351 -37.91 -7.95 -2.00
CA HIS A 351 -37.86 -9.20 -2.74
C HIS A 351 -37.84 -9.00 -4.25
N ASP A 352 -38.64 -8.05 -4.74
CA ASP A 352 -38.69 -7.73 -6.17
C ASP A 352 -37.38 -7.05 -6.59
N MET A 353 -36.87 -6.12 -5.78
CA MET A 353 -35.54 -5.55 -6.02
C MET A 353 -34.45 -6.63 -6.01
N THR A 354 -34.44 -7.52 -5.02
CA THR A 354 -33.46 -8.63 -4.95
C THR A 354 -33.51 -9.51 -6.19
N ARG A 355 -34.70 -9.78 -6.73
CA ARG A 355 -34.90 -10.56 -7.97
C ARG A 355 -34.31 -9.84 -9.18
N TYR A 356 -34.63 -8.57 -9.40
CA TYR A 356 -34.09 -7.82 -10.55
C TYR A 356 -32.59 -7.54 -10.43
N ILE A 357 -32.06 -7.33 -9.22
CA ILE A 357 -30.62 -7.24 -8.99
C ILE A 357 -29.95 -8.59 -9.26
N TRP A 358 -30.58 -9.71 -8.90
CA TRP A 358 -30.11 -11.04 -9.27
C TRP A 358 -30.05 -11.20 -10.80
N PHE A 359 -31.06 -10.76 -11.56
CA PHE A 359 -30.99 -10.73 -13.02
C PHE A 359 -29.87 -9.81 -13.53
N ALA A 360 -29.67 -8.65 -12.89
CA ALA A 360 -28.58 -7.74 -13.24
C ALA A 360 -27.19 -8.36 -13.08
N THR A 361 -27.01 -9.38 -12.22
CA THR A 361 -25.73 -10.12 -12.12
C THR A 361 -25.35 -10.83 -13.43
N TYR A 362 -26.31 -11.04 -14.36
CA TYR A 362 -26.03 -11.62 -15.67
C TYR A 362 -25.43 -10.63 -16.67
N ILE A 363 -25.57 -9.31 -16.45
CA ILE A 363 -24.94 -8.28 -17.30
C ILE A 363 -23.42 -8.50 -17.38
N PRO A 364 -22.66 -8.44 -16.25
CA PRO A 364 -21.23 -8.70 -16.29
C PRO A 364 -20.91 -10.14 -16.66
N ARG A 365 -21.75 -11.12 -16.28
CA ARG A 365 -21.54 -12.53 -16.64
C ARG A 365 -21.49 -12.75 -18.16
N HIS A 366 -22.35 -12.08 -18.93
CA HIS A 366 -22.36 -12.20 -20.39
C HIS A 366 -21.33 -11.30 -21.09
N ILE A 367 -21.04 -10.12 -20.53
CA ILE A 367 -20.10 -9.16 -21.15
C ILE A 367 -18.64 -9.51 -20.87
N LEU A 368 -18.30 -10.07 -19.71
CA LEU A 368 -16.92 -10.46 -19.37
C LEU A 368 -16.28 -11.42 -20.38
N PRO A 369 -16.96 -12.49 -20.86
CA PRO A 369 -16.44 -13.34 -21.92
C PRO A 369 -16.12 -12.59 -23.23
N VAL A 370 -16.92 -11.57 -23.58
CA VAL A 370 -16.66 -10.71 -24.75
C VAL A 370 -15.40 -9.88 -24.52
N CYS A 371 -15.25 -9.29 -23.32
CA CYS A 371 -14.05 -8.54 -22.94
C CYS A 371 -12.80 -9.44 -22.95
N TRP A 372 -12.90 -10.66 -22.40
CA TRP A 372 -11.83 -11.66 -22.43
C TRP A 372 -11.42 -12.03 -23.85
N PHE A 373 -12.39 -12.29 -24.73
CA PHE A 373 -12.13 -12.58 -26.14
C PHE A 373 -11.40 -11.41 -26.81
N CYS A 374 -11.88 -10.18 -26.62
CA CYS A 374 -11.24 -8.98 -27.17
C CYS A 374 -9.81 -8.81 -26.64
N MET A 375 -9.60 -9.04 -25.35
CA MET A 375 -8.30 -8.99 -24.70
C MET A 375 -7.33 -9.99 -25.34
N CYS A 376 -7.73 -11.26 -25.49
CA CYS A 376 -6.91 -12.28 -26.13
C CYS A 376 -6.67 -12.01 -27.62
N TYR A 377 -7.67 -11.46 -28.33
CA TYR A 377 -7.55 -11.10 -29.74
C TYR A 377 -6.55 -9.96 -29.95
N VAL A 378 -6.60 -8.92 -29.11
CA VAL A 378 -5.62 -7.82 -29.12
C VAL A 378 -4.22 -8.36 -28.80
N ASN A 379 -4.09 -9.29 -27.86
CA ASN A 379 -2.81 -9.96 -27.57
C ASN A 379 -2.23 -10.70 -28.77
N ARG A 380 -3.09 -11.32 -29.59
CA ARG A 380 -2.70 -12.12 -30.75
C ARG A 380 -2.35 -11.27 -31.98
N TYR A 381 -3.16 -10.24 -32.25
CA TYR A 381 -3.14 -9.52 -33.53
C TYR A 381 -2.78 -8.04 -33.40
N GLY A 382 -2.59 -7.51 -32.18
CA GLY A 382 -2.28 -6.09 -31.94
C GLY A 382 -3.40 -5.12 -32.30
N ARG A 383 -4.60 -5.61 -32.65
CA ARG A 383 -5.76 -4.83 -33.08
C ARG A 383 -7.04 -5.40 -32.50
N LEU A 384 -8.09 -4.60 -32.46
CA LEU A 384 -9.42 -5.08 -32.05
C LEU A 384 -10.03 -6.05 -33.09
N PRO A 385 -10.96 -6.92 -32.66
CA PRO A 385 -11.81 -7.66 -33.58
C PRO A 385 -12.54 -6.72 -34.55
N SER A 386 -12.97 -7.25 -35.70
CA SER A 386 -13.76 -6.46 -36.65
C SER A 386 -15.01 -5.89 -36.00
N LYS A 387 -15.46 -4.70 -36.44
CA LYS A 387 -16.69 -4.07 -35.92
C LYS A 387 -17.88 -5.01 -35.99
N LYS A 388 -17.99 -5.80 -37.08
CA LYS A 388 -19.04 -6.82 -37.24
C LYS A 388 -19.01 -7.84 -36.10
N TRP A 389 -17.85 -8.46 -35.84
CA TRP A 389 -17.70 -9.45 -34.77
C TRP A 389 -17.99 -8.87 -33.38
N LEU A 390 -17.45 -7.68 -33.09
CA LEU A 390 -17.65 -7.01 -31.81
C LEU A 390 -19.15 -6.68 -31.59
N THR A 391 -19.81 -6.14 -32.60
CA THR A 391 -21.25 -5.86 -32.55
C THR A 391 -22.05 -7.16 -32.37
N THR A 392 -21.73 -8.24 -33.08
CA THR A 392 -22.43 -9.52 -32.97
C THR A 392 -22.30 -10.13 -31.57
N PHE A 393 -21.09 -10.22 -31.02
CA PHE A 393 -20.89 -10.80 -29.68
C PHE A 393 -21.51 -9.94 -28.57
N THR A 394 -21.42 -8.62 -28.70
CA THR A 394 -22.06 -7.70 -27.75
C THR A 394 -23.58 -7.78 -27.84
N ALA A 395 -24.14 -7.81 -29.06
CA ALA A 395 -25.58 -7.97 -29.27
C ALA A 395 -26.08 -9.31 -28.70
N LEU A 396 -25.35 -10.41 -28.92
CA LEU A 396 -25.69 -11.70 -28.34
C LEU A 396 -25.68 -11.66 -26.80
N ALA A 397 -24.66 -11.04 -26.20
CA ALA A 397 -24.59 -10.87 -24.74
C ALA A 397 -25.75 -10.02 -24.19
N VAL A 398 -26.15 -8.96 -24.91
CA VAL A 398 -27.31 -8.13 -24.56
C VAL A 398 -28.62 -8.91 -24.70
N LEU A 399 -28.79 -9.69 -25.77
CA LEU A 399 -29.98 -10.52 -25.98
C LEU A 399 -30.11 -11.61 -24.90
N LEU A 400 -29.01 -12.29 -24.55
CA LEU A 400 -29.00 -13.26 -23.45
C LEU A 400 -29.31 -12.60 -22.11
N THR A 401 -28.84 -11.38 -21.89
CA THR A 401 -29.17 -10.62 -20.68
C THR A 401 -30.65 -10.23 -20.68
N ALA A 402 -31.20 -9.75 -21.79
CA ALA A 402 -32.61 -9.43 -21.93
C ALA A 402 -33.49 -10.65 -21.66
N LEU A 403 -33.11 -11.82 -22.18
CA LEU A 403 -33.79 -13.10 -21.92
C LEU A 403 -33.88 -13.42 -20.42
N VAL A 404 -32.86 -13.06 -19.63
CA VAL A 404 -32.88 -13.22 -18.17
C VAL A 404 -33.84 -12.21 -17.53
N PHE A 405 -33.80 -10.95 -17.94
CA PHE A 405 -34.69 -9.90 -17.40
C PHE A 405 -36.16 -10.14 -17.73
N THR A 406 -36.46 -10.75 -18.86
CA THR A 406 -37.83 -11.10 -19.27
C THR A 406 -38.30 -12.44 -18.70
N ASN A 407 -37.49 -13.11 -17.85
CA ASN A 407 -37.79 -14.45 -17.38
C ASN A 407 -39.17 -14.58 -16.73
N ASP A 408 -39.65 -13.54 -16.04
CA ASP A 408 -40.98 -13.52 -15.41
C ASP A 408 -42.14 -13.73 -16.40
N PHE A 409 -41.93 -13.53 -17.71
CA PHE A 409 -42.95 -13.75 -18.74
C PHE A 409 -42.96 -15.16 -19.32
N HIS A 410 -41.81 -15.84 -19.36
CA HIS A 410 -41.63 -17.06 -20.15
C HIS A 410 -41.00 -18.24 -19.40
N HIS A 411 -40.34 -17.98 -18.25
CA HIS A 411 -39.67 -18.99 -17.42
C HIS A 411 -38.65 -19.87 -18.17
N PHE A 412 -38.04 -19.35 -19.23
CA PHE A 412 -37.08 -20.11 -20.06
C PHE A 412 -35.69 -20.20 -19.42
N VAL A 413 -35.36 -19.29 -18.49
CA VAL A 413 -34.07 -19.30 -17.79
C VAL A 413 -34.23 -19.93 -16.41
N PHE A 414 -35.22 -19.48 -15.64
CA PHE A 414 -35.54 -20.01 -14.32
C PHE A 414 -37.01 -20.37 -14.22
N ILE A 415 -37.27 -21.57 -13.70
CA ILE A 415 -38.60 -22.02 -13.34
C ILE A 415 -38.72 -21.91 -11.82
N TYR A 416 -39.67 -21.10 -11.35
CA TYR A 416 -39.90 -20.90 -9.93
C TYR A 416 -40.59 -22.13 -9.33
N THR A 417 -39.99 -22.68 -8.26
CA THR A 417 -40.48 -23.92 -7.60
C THR A 417 -41.52 -23.65 -6.51
N THR A 418 -41.83 -22.38 -6.26
CA THR A 418 -42.73 -21.93 -5.19
C THR A 418 -43.64 -20.80 -5.69
N ALA A 419 -44.88 -20.78 -5.19
CA ALA A 419 -45.83 -19.72 -5.48
C ALA A 419 -45.47 -18.39 -4.81
N ASN A 420 -44.58 -18.40 -3.80
CA ASN A 420 -44.19 -17.21 -3.06
C ASN A 420 -43.06 -16.43 -3.77
N PRO A 421 -43.31 -15.21 -4.30
CA PRO A 421 -42.30 -14.42 -5.01
C PRO A 421 -41.07 -14.08 -4.16
N ALA A 422 -41.25 -14.00 -2.84
CA ALA A 422 -40.17 -13.70 -1.90
C ALA A 422 -39.06 -14.76 -1.88
N MET A 423 -39.36 -15.98 -2.33
CA MET A 423 -38.47 -17.12 -2.26
C MET A 423 -37.84 -17.48 -3.62
N TRP A 424 -38.27 -16.85 -4.71
CA TRP A 424 -37.83 -17.16 -6.07
C TRP A 424 -36.32 -17.07 -6.27
N ALA A 425 -35.64 -16.13 -5.61
CA ALA A 425 -34.18 -15.99 -5.69
C ALA A 425 -33.39 -17.16 -5.08
N ASN A 426 -34.04 -17.98 -4.24
CA ASN A 426 -33.45 -19.12 -3.53
C ASN A 426 -34.06 -20.47 -3.92
N GLN A 427 -35.28 -20.48 -4.48
CA GLN A 427 -36.06 -21.67 -4.79
C GLN A 427 -36.48 -21.68 -6.26
N TYR A 428 -35.56 -22.11 -7.13
CA TYR A 428 -35.77 -22.18 -8.57
C TYR A 428 -35.02 -23.38 -9.17
N SER A 429 -35.45 -23.81 -10.35
CA SER A 429 -34.71 -24.75 -11.20
C SER A 429 -34.21 -24.06 -12.47
N ASN A 430 -33.06 -24.52 -12.97
CA ASN A 430 -32.45 -23.98 -14.18
C ASN A 430 -33.11 -24.60 -15.43
N ALA A 431 -33.64 -23.77 -16.31
CA ALA A 431 -34.24 -24.19 -17.58
C ALA A 431 -33.24 -24.05 -18.76
N TRP A 432 -33.67 -24.41 -19.98
CA TRP A 432 -32.80 -24.48 -21.16
C TRP A 432 -32.07 -23.15 -21.47
N GLY A 433 -32.72 -22.00 -21.24
CA GLY A 433 -32.14 -20.68 -21.46
C GLY A 433 -30.95 -20.37 -20.55
N TYR A 434 -30.93 -20.93 -19.34
CA TYR A 434 -29.76 -20.86 -18.44
C TYR A 434 -28.56 -21.60 -19.04
N TYR A 435 -28.77 -22.81 -19.57
CA TYR A 435 -27.71 -23.59 -20.20
C TYR A 435 -27.22 -22.94 -21.51
N LEU A 436 -28.11 -22.31 -22.28
CA LEU A 436 -27.73 -21.50 -23.44
C LEU A 436 -26.84 -20.31 -23.06
N SER A 437 -27.18 -19.60 -21.98
CA SER A 437 -26.38 -18.51 -21.41
C SER A 437 -24.96 -18.99 -21.02
N LEU A 438 -24.87 -20.15 -20.35
CA LEU A 438 -23.59 -20.77 -20.00
C LEU A 438 -22.79 -21.16 -21.24
N LEU A 439 -23.42 -21.84 -22.20
CA LEU A 439 -22.79 -22.29 -23.44
C LEU A 439 -22.19 -21.10 -24.20
N GLY A 440 -22.95 -20.01 -24.38
CA GLY A 440 -22.47 -18.80 -25.03
C GLY A 440 -21.28 -18.17 -24.31
N SER A 441 -21.35 -18.08 -22.98
CA SER A 441 -20.29 -17.51 -22.14
C SER A 441 -19.00 -18.34 -22.26
N PHE A 442 -19.05 -19.64 -21.99
CA PHE A 442 -17.87 -20.51 -22.04
C PHE A 442 -17.30 -20.65 -23.45
N SER A 443 -18.14 -20.64 -24.50
CA SER A 443 -17.66 -20.66 -25.89
C SER A 443 -16.75 -19.48 -26.19
N LEU A 444 -17.09 -18.27 -25.72
CA LEU A 444 -16.25 -17.08 -25.89
C LEU A 444 -14.97 -17.13 -25.05
N VAL A 445 -15.04 -17.64 -23.81
CA VAL A 445 -13.83 -17.79 -22.98
C VAL A 445 -12.87 -18.81 -23.61
N ILE A 446 -13.39 -19.94 -24.13
CA ILE A 446 -12.60 -20.96 -24.84
C ILE A 446 -12.03 -20.38 -26.13
N ALA A 447 -12.84 -19.71 -26.95
CA ALA A 447 -12.38 -19.07 -28.19
C ALA A 447 -11.28 -18.03 -27.92
N GLY A 448 -11.43 -17.20 -26.89
CA GLY A 448 -10.40 -16.25 -26.48
C GLY A 448 -9.12 -16.96 -26.05
N SER A 449 -9.23 -18.01 -25.24
CA SER A 449 -8.09 -18.81 -24.79
C SER A 449 -7.39 -19.51 -25.94
N ALA A 450 -8.13 -19.99 -26.94
CA ALA A 450 -7.59 -20.60 -28.16
C ALA A 450 -6.71 -19.62 -28.95
N LEU A 451 -6.99 -18.31 -28.91
CA LEU A 451 -6.13 -17.28 -29.53
C LEU A 451 -4.77 -17.13 -28.86
N LEU A 452 -4.62 -17.60 -27.61
CA LEU A 452 -3.31 -17.68 -26.95
C LEU A 452 -2.46 -18.82 -27.52
N PHE A 453 -3.03 -19.71 -28.35
CA PHE A 453 -2.28 -20.81 -28.96
C PHE A 453 -1.45 -20.38 -30.18
N HIS A 454 -0.16 -20.73 -30.16
CA HIS A 454 0.84 -20.32 -31.15
C HIS A 454 1.78 -21.50 -31.46
N LYS A 455 2.22 -21.61 -32.73
CA LYS A 455 3.09 -22.71 -33.20
C LYS A 455 4.52 -22.62 -32.65
N ASN A 456 5.02 -21.41 -32.39
CA ASN A 456 6.35 -21.16 -31.82
C ASN A 456 6.22 -20.35 -30.51
N ARG A 457 6.19 -21.01 -29.36
CA ARG A 457 6.03 -20.35 -28.04
C ARG A 457 7.33 -20.26 -27.28
N THR A 458 7.56 -19.09 -26.69
CA THR A 458 8.56 -18.93 -25.64
C THR A 458 8.14 -19.68 -24.36
N ARG A 459 9.11 -20.04 -23.51
CA ARG A 459 8.84 -20.67 -22.19
C ARG A 459 7.83 -19.87 -21.37
N ARG A 460 7.89 -18.54 -21.46
CA ARG A 460 6.98 -17.60 -20.81
C ARG A 460 5.56 -17.68 -21.36
N GLN A 461 5.38 -17.70 -22.69
CA GLN A 461 4.06 -17.88 -23.31
C GLN A 461 3.44 -19.25 -22.97
N ASN A 462 4.24 -20.31 -22.83
CA ASN A 462 3.76 -21.60 -22.34
C ASN A 462 3.21 -21.49 -20.91
N ARG A 463 3.90 -20.79 -20.01
CA ARG A 463 3.41 -20.55 -18.64
C ARG A 463 2.15 -19.69 -18.59
N GLN A 464 2.08 -18.66 -19.42
CA GLN A 464 0.87 -17.83 -19.54
C GLN A 464 -0.35 -18.65 -19.95
N MET A 465 -0.19 -19.55 -20.93
CA MET A 465 -1.27 -20.46 -21.29
C MET A 465 -1.60 -21.46 -20.19
N LEU A 466 -0.59 -21.98 -19.46
CA LEU A 466 -0.83 -22.87 -18.33
C LEU A 466 -1.71 -22.17 -17.29
N TYR A 467 -1.39 -20.94 -16.91
CA TYR A 467 -2.20 -20.18 -15.96
C TYR A 467 -3.61 -19.85 -16.49
N ALA A 468 -3.75 -19.51 -17.77
CA ALA A 468 -5.06 -19.30 -18.38
C ALA A 468 -5.89 -20.61 -18.42
N GLY A 469 -5.22 -21.74 -18.69
CA GLY A 469 -5.82 -23.07 -18.65
C GLY A 469 -6.24 -23.49 -17.24
N ILE A 470 -5.41 -23.21 -16.23
CA ILE A 470 -5.75 -23.44 -14.82
C ILE A 470 -6.95 -22.59 -14.41
N LEU A 471 -6.98 -21.29 -14.76
CA LEU A 471 -8.12 -20.42 -14.49
C LEU A 471 -9.39 -20.99 -15.13
N MET A 472 -9.32 -21.36 -16.41
CA MET A 472 -10.46 -21.95 -17.13
C MET A 472 -10.93 -23.25 -16.46
N GLY A 473 -10.01 -24.16 -16.16
CA GLY A 473 -10.30 -25.42 -15.50
C GLY A 473 -10.98 -25.20 -14.15
N ALA A 474 -10.47 -24.26 -13.35
CA ALA A 474 -11.05 -23.89 -12.07
C ALA A 474 -12.48 -23.33 -12.22
N LEU A 475 -12.72 -22.44 -13.18
CA LEU A 475 -14.05 -21.87 -13.44
C LEU A 475 -15.05 -22.93 -13.96
N LEU A 476 -14.60 -23.86 -14.81
CA LEU A 476 -15.41 -24.98 -15.30
C LEU A 476 -15.78 -25.94 -14.18
N VAL A 477 -14.79 -26.36 -13.37
CA VAL A 477 -15.01 -27.24 -12.21
C VAL A 477 -15.97 -26.57 -11.23
N TYR A 478 -15.74 -25.30 -10.90
CA TYR A 478 -16.64 -24.52 -10.05
C TYR A 478 -18.07 -24.51 -10.59
N GLN A 479 -18.26 -24.22 -11.89
CA GLN A 479 -19.57 -24.17 -12.51
C GLN A 479 -20.27 -25.54 -12.52
N ALA A 480 -19.52 -26.62 -12.78
CA ALA A 480 -20.06 -27.98 -12.73
C ALA A 480 -20.52 -28.35 -11.31
N LEU A 481 -19.68 -28.11 -10.30
CA LEU A 481 -20.02 -28.37 -8.90
C LEU A 481 -21.22 -27.52 -8.42
N TYR A 482 -21.33 -26.28 -8.91
CA TYR A 482 -22.48 -25.42 -8.66
C TYR A 482 -23.77 -26.01 -9.25
N ILE A 483 -23.73 -26.54 -10.48
CA ILE A 483 -24.89 -27.19 -11.13
C ILE A 483 -25.27 -28.49 -10.40
N PHE A 484 -24.30 -29.28 -9.95
CA PHE A 484 -24.53 -30.48 -9.15
C PHE A 484 -25.04 -30.18 -7.72
N GLY A 485 -25.14 -28.91 -7.33
CA GLY A 485 -25.69 -28.53 -6.04
C GLY A 485 -24.79 -28.87 -4.86
N VAL A 486 -23.48 -28.99 -5.06
CA VAL A 486 -22.52 -29.23 -3.97
C VAL A 486 -22.61 -28.08 -2.97
N GLN A 487 -23.09 -28.36 -1.76
CA GLN A 487 -23.48 -27.34 -0.79
C GLN A 487 -22.39 -26.30 -0.53
N TYR A 488 -21.14 -26.73 -0.32
CA TYR A 488 -20.01 -25.83 -0.07
C TYR A 488 -19.73 -24.83 -1.20
N ILE A 489 -20.07 -25.19 -2.45
CA ILE A 489 -19.87 -24.36 -3.63
C ILE A 489 -21.05 -23.41 -3.83
N VAL A 490 -22.28 -23.89 -3.66
CA VAL A 490 -23.49 -23.06 -3.73
C VAL A 490 -23.53 -22.01 -2.63
N ASP A 491 -22.90 -22.30 -1.48
CA ASP A 491 -22.84 -21.38 -0.36
C ASP A 491 -22.03 -20.11 -0.63
N LEU A 492 -21.08 -20.21 -1.56
CA LEU A 492 -20.24 -19.11 -2.02
C LEU A 492 -20.97 -18.27 -3.07
N ASP A 493 -20.82 -16.96 -2.95
CA ASP A 493 -21.36 -16.04 -3.94
C ASP A 493 -20.57 -16.15 -5.26
N ILE A 494 -21.26 -16.29 -6.39
CA ILE A 494 -20.63 -16.46 -7.70
C ILE A 494 -19.75 -15.25 -8.09
N PRO A 495 -20.22 -13.99 -8.02
CA PRO A 495 -19.37 -12.83 -8.26
C PRO A 495 -18.08 -12.86 -7.45
N THR A 496 -18.18 -13.15 -6.15
CA THR A 496 -17.05 -13.17 -5.21
C THR A 496 -16.05 -14.26 -5.58
N THR A 497 -16.52 -15.46 -5.89
CA THR A 497 -15.65 -16.60 -6.24
C THR A 497 -14.93 -16.35 -7.57
N VAL A 498 -15.65 -15.88 -8.60
CA VAL A 498 -15.05 -15.57 -9.89
C VAL A 498 -14.05 -14.42 -9.77
N ALA A 499 -14.36 -13.37 -9.01
CA ALA A 499 -13.42 -12.28 -8.73
C ALA A 499 -12.17 -12.78 -7.99
N GLY A 500 -12.32 -13.70 -7.04
CA GLY A 500 -11.21 -14.37 -6.37
C GLY A 500 -10.32 -15.18 -7.33
N CYS A 501 -10.91 -15.98 -8.22
CA CYS A 501 -10.17 -16.71 -9.25
C CYS A 501 -9.41 -15.76 -10.19
N ILE A 502 -10.06 -14.67 -10.64
CA ILE A 502 -9.42 -13.65 -11.48
C ILE A 502 -8.31 -12.91 -10.70
N LEU A 503 -8.50 -12.64 -9.41
CA LEU A 503 -7.47 -12.03 -8.55
C LEU A 503 -6.23 -12.91 -8.49
N VAL A 504 -6.38 -14.21 -8.19
CA VAL A 504 -5.27 -15.17 -8.17
C VAL A 504 -4.60 -15.25 -9.54
N PHE A 505 -5.39 -15.25 -10.61
CA PHE A 505 -4.87 -15.21 -11.98
C PHE A 505 -4.05 -13.94 -12.26
N ILE A 506 -4.53 -12.75 -11.89
CA ILE A 506 -3.79 -11.49 -12.03
C ILE A 506 -2.46 -11.57 -11.27
N LEU A 507 -2.46 -12.09 -10.04
CA LEU A 507 -1.25 -12.24 -9.23
C LEU A 507 -0.24 -13.20 -9.88
N ALA A 508 -0.69 -14.33 -10.44
CA ALA A 508 0.16 -15.26 -11.17
C ALA A 508 0.73 -14.63 -12.46
N LEU A 509 -0.09 -13.89 -13.21
CA LEU A 509 0.32 -13.25 -14.45
C LEU A 509 1.28 -12.07 -14.27
N GLN A 510 1.30 -11.43 -13.10
CA GLN A 510 2.26 -10.36 -12.80
C GLN A 510 3.71 -10.83 -12.92
N GLN A 511 3.98 -12.11 -12.63
CA GLN A 511 5.33 -12.69 -12.75
C GLN A 511 5.70 -12.96 -14.21
N GLU A 512 4.76 -13.48 -14.99
CA GLU A 512 4.96 -13.86 -16.39
C GLU A 512 4.65 -12.72 -17.37
N ARG A 513 4.45 -11.51 -16.87
CA ARG A 513 4.14 -10.27 -17.60
C ARG A 513 3.22 -10.46 -18.82
N PHE A 514 2.04 -10.97 -18.56
CA PHE A 514 0.98 -11.19 -19.56
C PHE A 514 0.55 -9.90 -20.27
N MET A 515 0.02 -9.99 -21.50
CA MET A 515 -0.48 -8.84 -22.27
C MET A 515 0.55 -7.75 -22.57
N GLY A 516 1.83 -8.13 -22.69
CA GLY A 516 2.92 -7.17 -22.91
C GLY A 516 3.25 -6.34 -21.68
N ALA A 517 2.72 -6.69 -20.49
CA ALA A 517 2.94 -5.92 -19.28
C ALA A 517 4.44 -5.76 -19.01
N SER A 518 5.00 -4.58 -19.20
CA SER A 518 6.45 -4.39 -19.12
C SER A 518 6.83 -3.74 -17.80
N LEU A 519 7.97 -4.15 -17.23
CA LEU A 519 8.56 -3.40 -16.13
C LEU A 519 8.95 -1.98 -16.60
N LEU A 520 9.29 -1.82 -17.88
CA LEU A 520 9.73 -0.56 -18.46
C LEU A 520 8.60 0.48 -18.56
N GLU A 521 7.35 0.04 -18.48
CA GLU A 521 6.20 0.95 -18.49
C GLU A 521 5.85 1.49 -17.10
N LEU A 522 6.56 1.01 -16.06
CA LEU A 522 6.40 1.57 -14.73
C LEU A 522 6.78 3.06 -14.74
N PRO A 523 6.06 3.90 -13.96
CA PRO A 523 6.34 5.34 -13.88
C PRO A 523 7.79 5.67 -13.54
N ILE A 524 8.48 4.79 -12.81
CA ILE A 524 9.90 4.96 -12.43
C ILE A 524 10.84 4.99 -13.63
N PHE A 525 10.56 4.24 -14.70
CA PHE A 525 11.38 4.23 -15.92
C PHE A 525 10.92 5.30 -16.91
N LYS A 526 9.60 5.52 -17.01
CA LYS A 526 9.05 6.56 -17.89
C LYS A 526 9.48 7.97 -17.47
N ASN A 527 9.43 8.27 -16.17
CA ASN A 527 9.78 9.58 -15.61
C ASN A 527 11.24 9.63 -15.09
N SER A 528 12.07 8.67 -15.51
CA SER A 528 13.47 8.62 -15.11
C SER A 528 14.23 9.84 -15.65
N PRO A 529 15.19 10.42 -14.89
CA PRO A 529 16.08 11.45 -15.42
C PRO A 529 17.04 10.89 -16.49
N TYR A 530 17.23 9.56 -16.52
CA TYR A 530 18.04 8.89 -17.53
C TYR A 530 17.25 8.72 -18.82
N GLY A 531 17.87 8.98 -19.98
CA GLY A 531 17.29 8.63 -21.28
C GLY A 531 17.44 7.13 -21.52
N ILE A 532 16.35 6.36 -21.57
CA ILE A 532 16.39 4.90 -21.71
C ILE A 532 15.75 4.51 -23.04
N ALA A 533 16.49 3.78 -23.88
CA ALA A 533 15.96 3.10 -25.05
C ALA A 533 16.40 1.63 -25.10
N ILE A 534 15.52 0.76 -25.59
CA ILE A 534 15.84 -0.64 -25.88
C ILE A 534 15.57 -0.91 -27.35
N TYR A 535 16.55 -1.49 -28.02
CA TYR A 535 16.52 -1.86 -29.41
C TYR A 535 16.49 -3.39 -29.57
N ASP A 536 15.74 -3.86 -30.55
CA ASP A 536 15.77 -5.25 -30.99
C ASP A 536 17.03 -5.57 -31.82
N GLY A 537 17.19 -6.84 -32.20
CA GLY A 537 18.30 -7.28 -33.06
C GLY A 537 18.27 -6.74 -34.49
N ALA A 538 17.16 -6.12 -34.91
CA ALA A 538 17.04 -5.43 -36.18
C ALA A 538 17.30 -3.91 -36.06
N GLY A 539 17.59 -3.40 -34.85
CA GLY A 539 17.87 -1.99 -34.58
C GLY A 539 16.63 -1.09 -34.43
N HIS A 540 15.43 -1.68 -34.31
CA HIS A 540 14.20 -0.94 -34.05
C HIS A 540 14.03 -0.69 -32.55
N ALA A 541 13.59 0.51 -32.17
CA ALA A 541 13.33 0.85 -30.78
C ALA A 541 12.05 0.14 -30.29
N VAL A 542 12.22 -0.81 -29.37
CA VAL A 542 11.13 -1.54 -28.69
C VAL A 542 10.59 -0.73 -27.51
N TYR A 543 11.42 0.09 -26.90
CA TYR A 543 11.05 1.00 -25.81
C TYR A 543 11.91 2.26 -25.89
N SER A 544 11.31 3.42 -25.61
CA SER A 544 12.00 4.69 -25.43
C SER A 544 11.22 5.50 -24.40
N ASN A 545 11.90 6.12 -23.43
CA ASN A 545 11.24 7.03 -22.50
C ASN A 545 11.24 8.48 -23.01
N ASP A 546 10.44 9.35 -22.39
CA ASP A 546 10.21 10.72 -22.86
C ASP A 546 11.52 11.52 -23.00
N VAL A 547 12.52 11.27 -22.12
CA VAL A 547 13.84 11.94 -22.19
C VAL A 547 14.62 11.49 -23.42
N MET A 548 14.62 10.18 -23.72
CA MET A 548 15.28 9.63 -24.90
C MET A 548 14.58 10.04 -26.20
N GLU A 549 13.25 10.08 -26.23
CA GLU A 549 12.50 10.56 -27.40
C GLU A 549 12.81 12.05 -27.69
N ARG A 550 12.87 12.89 -26.66
CA ARG A 550 13.28 14.29 -26.81
C ARG A 550 14.70 14.43 -27.35
N PHE A 551 15.63 13.61 -26.84
CA PHE A 551 17.01 13.58 -27.32
C PHE A 551 17.09 13.18 -28.80
N GLN A 552 16.39 12.12 -29.19
CA GLN A 552 16.35 11.64 -30.59
C GLN A 552 15.75 12.67 -31.55
N ASN A 553 14.67 13.35 -31.12
CA ASN A 553 14.04 14.41 -31.92
C ASN A 553 14.93 15.64 -32.09
N GLN A 554 15.73 16.00 -31.07
CA GLN A 554 16.67 17.12 -31.16
C GLN A 554 17.87 16.84 -32.07
N GLN A 555 18.28 15.58 -32.24
CA GLN A 555 19.44 15.22 -33.05
C GLN A 555 19.14 14.83 -34.52
N ALA A 556 17.87 14.81 -34.97
CA ALA A 556 17.49 14.43 -36.35
C ALA A 556 18.32 13.23 -36.88
N MET A 557 18.39 12.15 -36.10
CA MET A 557 19.36 11.08 -36.31
C MET A 557 19.12 10.29 -37.60
N SER A 558 20.08 10.32 -38.53
CA SER A 558 20.19 9.37 -39.64
C SER A 558 20.67 7.99 -39.14
N PRO A 559 20.41 6.87 -39.83
CA PRO A 559 20.80 5.53 -39.38
C PRO A 559 22.31 5.38 -39.08
N CYS A 560 23.15 6.12 -39.81
CA CYS A 560 24.61 6.14 -39.63
C CYS A 560 25.06 6.76 -38.29
N SER A 561 24.27 7.68 -37.72
CA SER A 561 24.58 8.36 -36.45
C SER A 561 24.38 7.47 -35.20
N LYS A 562 23.60 6.39 -35.31
CA LYS A 562 23.33 5.47 -34.18
C LYS A 562 24.56 4.66 -33.76
N GLN A 563 25.41 4.27 -34.72
CA GLN A 563 26.65 3.54 -34.41
C GLN A 563 27.66 4.42 -33.69
N ALA A 564 27.82 5.67 -34.12
CA ALA A 564 28.67 6.65 -33.45
C ALA A 564 28.23 6.90 -31.99
N LEU A 565 26.93 6.86 -31.71
CA LEU A 565 26.38 7.03 -30.36
C LEU A 565 26.75 5.89 -29.39
N TYR A 566 27.01 4.68 -29.91
CA TYR A 566 27.37 3.52 -29.10
C TYR A 566 28.84 3.50 -28.69
N GLU A 567 29.69 4.14 -29.48
CA GLU A 567 31.15 4.20 -29.27
C GLU A 567 31.59 5.53 -28.66
N ALA A 568 30.72 6.55 -28.69
CA ALA A 568 31.00 7.85 -28.10
C ALA A 568 31.14 7.74 -26.57
N ALA A 569 32.26 8.23 -26.04
CA ALA A 569 32.43 8.36 -24.59
C ALA A 569 31.46 9.40 -23.99
N GLU A 570 31.13 10.45 -24.77
CA GLU A 570 30.25 11.56 -24.38
C GLU A 570 29.49 12.05 -25.61
N VAL A 571 28.21 12.37 -25.44
CA VAL A 571 27.35 12.87 -26.52
C VAL A 571 26.71 14.20 -26.11
N SER A 572 26.86 15.23 -26.93
CA SER A 572 26.24 16.53 -26.70
C SER A 572 24.93 16.64 -27.47
N ALA A 573 23.87 17.11 -26.79
CA ALA A 573 22.62 17.53 -27.42
C ALA A 573 22.30 18.95 -26.94
N GLY A 574 22.57 19.94 -27.79
CA GLY A 574 22.52 21.35 -27.40
C GLY A 574 23.51 21.65 -26.27
N GLU A 575 23.02 22.28 -25.21
CA GLU A 575 23.80 22.62 -24.00
C GLU A 575 24.01 21.45 -23.03
N ARG A 576 23.36 20.31 -23.24
CA ARG A 576 23.43 19.14 -22.34
C ARG A 576 24.43 18.11 -22.84
N ILE A 577 25.18 17.53 -21.90
CA ILE A 577 26.18 16.49 -22.15
C ILE A 577 25.70 15.20 -21.51
N PHE A 578 25.57 14.15 -22.32
CA PHE A 578 25.13 12.83 -21.88
C PHE A 578 26.26 11.81 -21.96
N LYS A 579 26.32 10.91 -20.99
CA LYS A 579 27.19 9.73 -21.01
C LYS A 579 26.37 8.50 -21.40
N PRO A 580 26.64 7.87 -22.56
CA PRO A 580 25.95 6.66 -22.97
C PRO A 580 26.50 5.43 -22.25
N HIS A 581 25.59 4.59 -21.76
CA HIS A 581 25.86 3.26 -21.23
C HIS A 581 25.11 2.26 -22.09
N VAL A 582 25.86 1.38 -22.75
CA VAL A 582 25.31 0.38 -23.68
C VAL A 582 25.42 -1.00 -23.05
N TYR A 583 24.27 -1.65 -22.90
CA TYR A 583 24.18 -3.04 -22.43
C TYR A 583 23.74 -3.93 -23.58
N MET A 584 24.56 -4.94 -23.89
CA MET A 584 24.30 -5.91 -24.95
C MET A 584 23.81 -7.21 -24.32
N GLN A 585 22.65 -7.70 -24.74
CA GLN A 585 22.16 -9.02 -24.33
C GLN A 585 21.69 -9.79 -25.56
N ASN A 586 22.48 -10.79 -25.97
CA ASN A 586 22.33 -11.59 -27.19
C ASN A 586 22.17 -10.71 -28.44
N THR A 587 20.92 -10.48 -28.86
CA THR A 587 20.55 -9.70 -30.05
C THR A 587 19.92 -8.35 -29.69
N SER A 588 19.48 -8.13 -28.45
CA SER A 588 18.86 -6.87 -27.99
C SER A 588 19.88 -5.95 -27.32
N ARG A 589 19.71 -4.64 -27.51
CA ARG A 589 20.62 -3.61 -26.99
C ARG A 589 19.85 -2.62 -26.13
N ALA A 590 20.31 -2.35 -24.91
CA ALA A 590 19.77 -1.27 -24.08
C ALA A 590 20.76 -0.11 -24.03
N LEU A 591 20.28 1.10 -24.31
CA LEU A 591 21.03 2.35 -24.25
C LEU A 591 20.47 3.21 -23.13
N ILE A 592 21.35 3.62 -22.21
CA ILE A 592 21.01 4.53 -21.12
C ILE A 592 21.89 5.78 -21.25
N LEU A 593 21.26 6.95 -21.37
CA LEU A 593 21.90 8.25 -21.39
C LEU A 593 21.80 8.88 -20.00
N GLU A 594 22.94 9.08 -19.35
CA GLU A 594 23.04 9.81 -18.10
C GLU A 594 23.41 11.26 -18.37
N ASP A 595 22.65 12.22 -17.84
CA ASP A 595 22.99 13.64 -17.95
C ASP A 595 24.17 13.97 -17.02
N ILE A 596 25.33 14.28 -17.60
CA ILE A 596 26.57 14.63 -16.90
C ILE A 596 26.93 16.11 -17.07
N THR A 597 25.98 16.94 -17.49
CA THR A 597 26.21 18.37 -17.77
C THR A 597 26.80 19.09 -16.54
N ASP A 598 26.23 18.88 -15.37
CA ASP A 598 26.68 19.52 -14.13
C ASP A 598 28.03 18.98 -13.67
N LEU A 599 28.27 17.67 -13.83
CA LEU A 599 29.58 17.06 -13.56
C LEU A 599 30.67 17.68 -14.44
N LYS A 600 30.39 17.93 -15.72
CA LYS A 600 31.34 18.57 -16.63
C LYS A 600 31.57 20.04 -16.32
N ARG A 601 30.54 20.78 -15.90
CA ARG A 601 30.69 22.15 -15.40
C ARG A 601 31.61 22.19 -14.18
N LEU A 602 31.42 21.26 -13.24
CA LEU A 602 32.28 21.12 -12.06
C LEU A 602 33.72 20.75 -12.43
N GLU A 603 33.91 19.81 -13.36
CA GLU A 603 35.25 19.41 -13.83
C GLU A 603 36.01 20.59 -14.47
N ARG A 604 35.33 21.39 -15.31
CA ARG A 604 35.91 22.62 -15.89
C ARG A 604 36.27 23.64 -14.82
N SER A 605 35.35 23.92 -13.89
CA SER A 605 35.60 24.86 -12.79
C SER A 605 36.79 24.41 -11.94
N ARG A 606 36.91 23.11 -11.63
CA ARG A 606 38.05 22.55 -10.90
C ARG A 606 39.36 22.68 -11.68
N LYS A 607 39.33 22.47 -13.00
CA LYS A 607 40.52 22.63 -13.85
C LYS A 607 40.97 24.09 -13.91
N GLU A 608 40.03 25.02 -13.99
CA GLU A 608 40.32 26.47 -13.94
C GLU A 608 40.92 26.89 -12.60
N THR A 609 40.33 26.47 -11.48
CA THR A 609 40.88 26.79 -10.14
C THR A 609 42.26 26.17 -9.94
N HIS A 610 42.47 24.94 -10.39
CA HIS A 610 43.78 24.29 -10.37
C HIS A 610 44.82 25.05 -11.21
N ASN A 611 44.46 25.48 -12.41
CA ASN A 611 45.36 26.27 -13.27
C ASN A 611 45.70 27.63 -12.65
N LYS A 612 44.72 28.31 -12.03
CA LYS A 612 44.94 29.57 -11.29
C LYS A 612 45.90 29.35 -10.12
N LEU A 613 45.69 28.30 -9.31
CA LEU A 613 46.58 27.94 -8.20
C LEU A 613 48.00 27.65 -8.68
N LYS A 614 48.16 26.89 -9.78
CA LYS A 614 49.47 26.58 -10.36
C LYS A 614 50.19 27.84 -10.86
N ALA A 615 49.46 28.81 -11.42
CA ALA A 615 50.02 30.08 -11.84
C ALA A 615 50.50 30.91 -10.64
N VAL A 616 49.70 30.99 -9.57
CA VAL A 616 50.08 31.66 -8.31
C VAL A 616 51.31 31.01 -7.67
N GLN A 617 51.36 29.68 -7.63
CA GLN A 617 52.52 28.96 -7.11
C GLN A 617 53.81 29.30 -7.88
N LYS A 618 53.76 29.34 -9.22
CA LYS A 618 54.92 29.74 -10.03
C LYS A 618 55.37 31.17 -9.74
N LEU A 619 54.43 32.10 -9.56
CA LEU A 619 54.75 33.49 -9.21
C LEU A 619 55.41 33.59 -7.83
N LEU A 620 54.91 32.87 -6.84
CA LEU A 620 55.47 32.87 -5.49
C LEU A 620 56.89 32.28 -5.44
N VAL A 621 57.14 31.18 -6.17
CA VAL A 621 58.49 30.60 -6.27
C VAL A 621 59.46 31.61 -6.90
N LYS A 622 59.05 32.27 -8.00
CA LYS A 622 59.87 33.30 -8.64
C LYS A 622 60.14 34.49 -7.73
N GLN A 623 59.14 34.98 -7.00
CA GLN A 623 59.33 36.06 -6.02
C GLN A 623 60.30 35.67 -4.90
N ALA A 624 60.26 34.43 -4.43
CA ALA A 624 61.19 33.95 -3.42
C ALA A 624 62.63 33.84 -3.94
N GLU A 625 62.82 33.40 -5.19
CA GLU A 625 64.13 33.34 -5.85
C GLU A 625 64.69 34.74 -6.13
N ASP A 626 63.87 35.65 -6.66
CA ASP A 626 64.25 37.04 -6.92
C ASP A 626 64.68 37.72 -5.61
N ALA A 627 63.92 37.55 -4.52
CA ALA A 627 64.25 38.09 -3.20
C ALA A 627 65.57 37.55 -2.64
N ARG A 628 65.83 36.24 -2.76
CA ARG A 628 67.12 35.63 -2.37
C ARG A 628 68.28 36.22 -3.17
N SER A 629 68.15 36.29 -4.50
CA SER A 629 69.21 36.83 -5.36
C SER A 629 69.54 38.30 -5.08
N LEU A 630 68.52 39.10 -4.72
CA LEU A 630 68.71 40.50 -4.34
C LEU A 630 69.48 40.60 -3.03
N THR A 631 69.14 39.74 -2.07
CA THR A 631 69.79 39.70 -0.75
C THR A 631 71.27 39.35 -0.89
N ASP A 632 71.60 38.32 -1.67
CA ASP A 632 72.98 37.89 -1.91
C ASP A 632 73.83 39.00 -2.57
N LYS A 633 73.26 39.72 -3.54
CA LYS A 633 73.95 40.84 -4.22
C LYS A 633 74.21 42.01 -3.28
N LEU A 634 73.23 42.38 -2.46
CA LEU A 634 73.38 43.46 -1.48
C LEU A 634 74.45 43.13 -0.43
N GLU A 635 74.55 41.87 -0.02
CA GLU A 635 75.62 41.43 0.87
C GLU A 635 77.00 41.56 0.19
N GLN A 636 77.15 41.09 -1.05
CA GLN A 636 78.42 41.21 -1.80
C GLN A 636 78.88 42.67 -1.95
N GLU A 637 77.96 43.58 -2.29
CA GLU A 637 78.28 45.00 -2.44
C GLU A 637 78.76 45.61 -1.12
N ARG A 638 78.10 45.27 0.00
CA ARG A 638 78.49 45.74 1.34
C ARG A 638 79.91 45.29 1.71
N TYR A 639 80.26 44.03 1.43
CA TYR A 639 81.60 43.51 1.70
C TYR A 639 82.68 44.16 0.84
N PHE A 640 82.40 44.41 -0.45
CA PHE A 640 83.33 45.08 -1.35
C PHE A 640 83.69 46.49 -0.85
N LEU A 641 82.68 47.31 -0.54
CA LEU A 641 82.88 48.68 -0.05
C LEU A 641 83.69 48.72 1.25
N GLN A 642 83.49 47.74 2.14
CA GLN A 642 84.26 47.64 3.38
C GLN A 642 85.76 47.41 3.11
N MET A 643 86.09 46.49 2.20
CA MET A 643 87.49 46.17 1.88
C MET A 643 88.19 47.31 1.13
N GLU A 644 87.48 48.01 0.25
CA GLU A 644 87.99 49.19 -0.45
C GLU A 644 88.36 50.31 0.55
N GLY A 645 87.50 50.56 1.54
CA GLY A 645 87.77 51.56 2.59
C GLY A 645 89.06 51.28 3.37
N LEU A 646 89.35 50.03 3.70
CA LEU A 646 90.58 49.63 4.41
C LEU A 646 91.85 49.87 3.60
N LEU A 647 91.80 49.69 2.27
CA LEU A 647 92.93 50.00 1.40
C LEU A 647 93.16 51.50 1.30
N LYS A 648 92.07 52.26 1.08
CA LYS A 648 92.14 53.71 0.93
C LYS A 648 92.77 54.39 2.14
N ASN A 649 92.36 54.00 3.34
CA ASN A 649 92.93 54.50 4.59
C ASN A 649 94.45 54.31 4.66
N LYS A 650 94.97 53.16 4.21
CA LYS A 650 96.42 52.90 4.19
C LYS A 650 97.17 53.68 3.13
N LEU A 651 96.56 53.88 1.96
CA LEU A 651 97.14 54.73 0.92
C LEU A 651 97.22 56.19 1.37
N ASP A 652 96.21 56.68 2.09
CA ASP A 652 96.22 58.02 2.67
C ASP A 652 97.26 58.17 3.79
N GLU A 653 97.47 57.13 4.59
CA GLU A 653 98.56 57.08 5.58
C GLU A 653 99.95 57.11 4.92
N LEU A 654 100.17 56.31 3.88
CA LEU A 654 101.39 56.34 3.07
C LEU A 654 101.62 57.73 2.47
N ARG A 655 100.58 58.36 1.92
CA ARG A 655 100.67 59.71 1.35
C ARG A 655 101.07 60.73 2.41
N ARG A 656 100.51 60.66 3.63
CA ARG A 656 100.89 61.53 4.75
C ARG A 656 102.36 61.33 5.15
N LEU A 657 102.82 60.08 5.25
CA LEU A 657 104.21 59.77 5.59
C LEU A 657 105.19 60.28 4.52
N LEU A 658 104.87 60.08 3.24
CA LEU A 658 105.65 60.63 2.12
C LEU A 658 105.75 62.15 2.19
N HIS A 659 104.65 62.83 2.51
CA HIS A 659 104.63 64.29 2.58
C HIS A 659 105.46 64.82 3.76
N SER A 660 105.35 64.17 4.93
CA SER A 660 106.11 64.56 6.14
C SER A 660 107.65 64.46 5.98
N ILE A 661 108.13 63.57 5.12
CA ILE A 661 109.57 63.39 4.87
C ILE A 661 110.09 64.33 3.79
N LEU A 662 109.24 64.71 2.83
CA LEU A 662 109.56 65.70 1.80
C LEU A 662 109.83 67.10 2.38
N GLU A 663 109.17 67.44 3.50
CA GLU A 663 109.36 68.73 4.18
C GLU A 663 110.53 68.73 5.20
N GLY A 664 111.02 67.55 5.62
CA GLY A 664 112.08 67.40 6.64
C GLY A 664 113.50 67.17 6.08
N ALA A 665 113.79 67.61 4.85
CA ALA A 665 115.04 67.32 4.15
C ALA A 665 116.26 68.09 4.73
N GLY A 666 117.02 67.43 5.61
CA GLY A 666 118.36 67.83 6.06
C GLY A 666 119.28 66.61 6.11
N GLU A 667 120.35 66.66 5.31
CA GLU A 667 121.25 65.54 4.98
C GLU A 667 121.91 64.91 6.22
N GLY A 668 121.73 63.60 6.40
CA GLY A 668 122.48 62.82 7.38
C GLY A 668 121.81 61.53 7.90
N ARG A 669 120.48 61.38 7.77
CA ARG A 669 119.74 60.24 8.35
C ARG A 669 118.79 59.51 7.39
N ASN A 670 119.05 59.63 6.07
CA ASN A 670 118.05 59.38 5.03
C ASN A 670 117.87 57.91 4.61
N ASN A 671 118.80 57.01 4.94
CA ASN A 671 118.74 55.63 4.44
C ASN A 671 117.71 54.75 5.19
N GLY A 672 117.45 55.01 6.48
CA GLY A 672 116.45 54.29 7.28
C GLY A 672 115.01 54.64 6.89
N ASN A 673 114.71 55.93 6.73
CA ASN A 673 113.36 56.40 6.37
C ASN A 673 112.96 56.00 4.94
N LEU A 674 113.90 55.98 3.99
CA LEU A 674 113.64 55.48 2.63
C LEU A 674 113.35 53.97 2.61
N ARG A 675 114.02 53.17 3.45
CA ARG A 675 113.69 51.75 3.63
C ARG A 675 112.28 51.58 4.22
N ARG A 676 111.91 52.39 5.19
CA ARG A 676 110.57 52.38 5.80
C ARG A 676 109.46 52.69 4.79
N ILE A 677 109.63 53.70 3.94
CA ILE A 677 108.67 54.00 2.84
C ILE A 677 108.58 52.82 1.87
N ARG A 678 109.73 52.28 1.45
CA ARG A 678 109.75 51.16 0.50
C ARG A 678 109.03 49.93 1.08
N PHE A 679 109.19 49.69 2.38
CA PHE A 679 108.49 48.64 3.09
C PHE A 679 106.98 48.91 3.19
N PHE A 680 106.57 50.15 3.47
CA PHE A 680 105.15 50.55 3.48
C PHE A 680 104.48 50.35 2.11
N ILE A 681 105.19 50.62 1.00
CA ILE A 681 104.72 50.30 -0.34
C ILE A 681 104.51 48.78 -0.51
N CYS A 682 105.44 47.96 -0.02
CA CYS A 682 105.28 46.50 -0.03
C CYS A 682 104.05 46.04 0.77
N ILE A 683 103.80 46.64 1.94
CA ILE A 683 102.60 46.40 2.75
C ILE A 683 101.34 46.74 1.94
N CYS A 684 101.26 47.92 1.32
CA CYS A 684 100.12 48.29 0.48
C CYS A 684 99.91 47.31 -0.69
N GLN A 685 100.97 46.88 -1.37
CA GLN A 685 100.88 45.89 -2.45
C GLN A 685 100.42 44.52 -1.94
N ARG A 686 100.87 44.11 -0.76
CA ARG A 686 100.42 42.85 -0.13
C ARG A 686 98.96 42.96 0.28
N ARG A 687 98.50 44.13 0.76
CA ARG A 687 97.13 44.36 1.20
C ARG A 687 96.17 44.33 0.01
N LEU A 688 96.55 44.95 -1.10
CA LEU A 688 95.80 44.84 -2.36
C LEU A 688 95.66 43.39 -2.84
N ARG A 689 96.76 42.61 -2.81
CA ARG A 689 96.73 41.19 -3.18
C ARG A 689 95.85 40.36 -2.25
N PHE A 690 95.86 40.66 -0.95
CA PHE A 690 94.96 40.02 0.01
C PHE A 690 93.50 40.35 -0.32
N ILE A 691 93.17 41.61 -0.60
CA ILE A 691 91.81 42.03 -0.94
C ILE A 691 91.30 41.31 -2.19
N ILE A 692 92.08 41.25 -3.27
CA ILE A 692 91.67 40.55 -4.51
C ILE A 692 91.35 39.07 -4.22
N ARG A 693 92.23 38.38 -3.48
CA ARG A 693 92.01 36.96 -3.12
C ARG A 693 90.85 36.77 -2.15
N SER A 694 90.58 37.77 -1.31
CA SER A 694 89.45 37.76 -0.37
C SER A 694 88.11 37.89 -1.09
N LEU A 695 88.05 38.65 -2.20
CA LEU A 695 86.85 38.78 -3.05
C LEU A 695 86.55 37.48 -3.82
N GLU A 696 87.56 36.71 -4.20
CA GLU A 696 87.39 35.40 -4.84
C GLU A 696 86.88 34.32 -3.88
N ALA A 697 87.16 34.45 -2.58
CA ALA A 697 86.85 33.45 -1.55
C ALA A 697 85.60 33.74 -0.70
N HIS A 698 84.78 34.73 -1.07
CA HIS A 698 83.55 35.10 -0.37
C HIS A 698 82.53 33.94 -0.34
N PRO A 699 81.73 33.70 0.74
CA PRO A 699 81.56 34.49 1.98
C PRO A 699 82.38 34.01 3.20
N LEU A 700 83.15 32.94 3.07
CA LEU A 700 83.86 32.31 4.17
C LEU A 700 85.37 32.47 3.99
N LEU A 701 85.93 33.52 4.59
CA LEU A 701 87.36 33.85 4.46
C LEU A 701 88.23 32.89 5.27
N PRO A 702 89.07 32.05 4.62
CA PRO A 702 89.93 31.11 5.34
C PRO A 702 91.02 31.86 6.11
N ALA A 703 91.27 31.50 7.37
CA ALA A 703 92.30 32.12 8.20
C ALA A 703 93.71 32.02 7.56
N VAL A 704 93.94 30.98 6.74
CA VAL A 704 95.15 30.75 5.95
C VAL A 704 95.51 31.92 5.02
N LEU A 705 94.54 32.70 4.55
CA LEU A 705 94.84 33.89 3.74
C LEU A 705 95.54 34.98 4.57
N ILE A 706 95.20 35.12 5.85
CA ILE A 706 95.81 36.08 6.77
C ILE A 706 97.24 35.63 7.10
N GLU A 707 97.44 34.34 7.31
CA GLU A 707 98.78 33.76 7.48
C GLU A 707 99.67 34.05 6.25
N LYS A 708 99.16 33.80 5.04
CA LYS A 708 99.89 34.14 3.80
C LYS A 708 100.15 35.64 3.65
N TYR A 709 99.27 36.48 4.16
CA TYR A 709 99.51 37.92 4.19
C TYR A 709 100.69 38.24 5.10
N ALA A 710 100.61 37.82 6.37
CA ALA A 710 101.61 38.07 7.40
C ALA A 710 103.00 37.54 6.99
N ALA A 711 103.06 36.29 6.53
CA ALA A 711 104.30 35.67 6.05
C ALA A 711 104.92 36.46 4.89
N GLY A 712 104.09 36.99 3.99
CA GLY A 712 104.56 37.81 2.88
C GLY A 712 105.09 39.18 3.33
N VAL A 713 104.42 39.84 4.28
CA VAL A 713 104.89 41.11 4.85
C VAL A 713 106.25 40.92 5.52
N ILE A 714 106.43 39.88 6.34
CA ILE A 714 107.73 39.62 6.98
C ILE A 714 108.80 39.24 5.97
N GLN A 715 108.48 38.42 4.96
CA GLN A 715 109.47 38.06 3.92
C GLN A 715 109.97 39.29 3.15
N ASP A 716 109.06 40.22 2.81
CA ASP A 716 109.45 41.48 2.17
C ASP A 716 110.25 42.38 3.15
N GLY A 717 109.95 42.30 4.45
CA GLY A 717 110.67 42.99 5.51
C GLY A 717 112.10 42.49 5.69
N GLN A 718 112.30 41.16 5.71
CA GLN A 718 113.62 40.52 5.79
C GLN A 718 114.54 40.97 4.65
N ARG A 719 114.00 41.08 3.43
CA ARG A 719 114.75 41.59 2.27
C ARG A 719 115.24 43.03 2.46
N MET A 720 114.62 43.79 3.35
CA MET A 720 114.99 45.17 3.67
C MET A 720 115.81 45.30 4.97
N GLY A 721 116.14 44.17 5.62
CA GLY A 721 117.01 44.09 6.79
C GLY A 721 116.33 43.87 8.14
N LEU A 722 115.05 43.49 8.19
CA LEU A 722 114.40 43.03 9.43
C LEU A 722 114.85 41.60 9.77
N ASP A 723 115.47 41.42 10.94
CA ASP A 723 115.64 40.09 11.55
C ASP A 723 114.36 39.70 12.27
N GLY A 724 113.52 38.89 11.62
CA GLY A 724 112.28 38.38 12.20
C GLY A 724 111.84 37.07 11.55
N VAL A 725 111.29 36.15 12.34
CA VAL A 725 110.70 34.89 11.88
C VAL A 725 109.22 34.89 12.23
N ILE A 726 108.37 34.52 11.27
CA ILE A 726 106.94 34.26 11.55
C ILE A 726 106.74 32.77 11.81
N THR A 727 106.12 32.47 12.94
CA THR A 727 105.50 31.17 13.22
C THR A 727 104.02 31.44 13.45
N ALA A 728 103.19 31.01 12.51
CA ALA A 728 101.75 31.17 12.59
C ALA A 728 101.10 29.82 12.26
N ASP A 729 100.12 29.42 13.06
CA ASP A 729 99.26 28.26 12.81
C ASP A 729 97.81 28.78 12.77
N SER A 730 97.14 28.58 11.64
CA SER A 730 95.81 29.15 11.40
C SER A 730 94.84 28.08 10.89
N SER A 731 93.68 27.96 11.53
CA SER A 731 92.63 27.02 11.14
C SER A 731 91.24 27.68 11.22
N GLY A 732 90.32 27.27 10.34
CA GLY A 732 88.96 27.80 10.29
C GLY A 732 88.77 29.09 9.47
N PHE A 733 87.63 29.75 9.71
CA PHE A 733 87.21 30.96 9.00
C PHE A 733 87.21 32.17 9.93
N CYS A 734 87.66 33.33 9.43
CA CYS A 734 87.72 34.56 10.21
C CYS A 734 86.58 35.52 9.83
N PRO A 735 85.76 35.99 10.79
CA PRO A 735 84.71 36.98 10.52
C PRO A 735 85.33 38.30 10.02
N ALA A 736 84.70 38.94 9.03
CA ALA A 736 85.24 40.13 8.39
C ALA A 736 85.53 41.31 9.35
N MET A 737 84.78 41.42 10.45
CA MET A 737 85.02 42.45 11.48
C MET A 737 86.37 42.30 12.19
N VAL A 738 86.94 41.10 12.24
CA VAL A 738 88.21 40.84 12.94
C VAL A 738 89.40 40.97 11.98
N ILE A 739 89.17 40.85 10.67
CA ILE A 739 90.24 40.89 9.65
C ILE A 739 90.94 42.25 9.65
N ALA A 740 90.18 43.35 9.64
CA ALA A 740 90.73 44.70 9.62
C ALA A 740 91.72 44.96 10.78
N PRO A 741 91.35 44.77 12.06
CA PRO A 741 92.27 44.99 13.17
C PRO A 741 93.46 44.01 13.18
N ILE A 742 93.30 42.77 12.71
CA ILE A 742 94.43 41.83 12.62
C ILE A 742 95.45 42.28 11.58
N LEU A 743 95.00 42.62 10.36
CA LEU A 743 95.90 43.12 9.31
C LEU A 743 96.60 44.39 9.77
N GLU A 744 95.87 45.29 10.43
CA GLU A 744 96.42 46.51 10.99
C GLU A 744 97.50 46.23 12.04
N ALA A 745 97.26 45.30 12.95
CA ALA A 745 98.23 44.91 13.96
C ALA A 745 99.51 44.32 13.33
N ILE A 746 99.37 43.45 12.32
CA ILE A 746 100.51 42.88 11.59
C ILE A 746 101.33 43.99 10.91
N ASP A 747 100.65 44.92 10.23
CA ASP A 747 101.27 46.04 9.53
C ASP A 747 102.04 46.93 10.52
N SER A 748 101.39 47.33 11.62
CA SER A 748 101.96 48.20 12.64
C SER A 748 103.15 47.56 13.37
N ILE A 749 103.03 46.28 13.80
CA ILE A 749 104.13 45.56 14.45
C ILE A 749 105.35 45.48 13.52
N SER A 750 105.12 45.14 12.25
CA SER A 750 106.20 45.02 11.27
C SER A 750 106.86 46.36 10.96
N LEU A 751 106.09 47.46 10.97
CA LEU A 751 106.61 48.81 10.75
C LEU A 751 107.37 49.36 11.97
N CYS A 752 106.92 49.06 13.19
CA CYS A 752 107.62 49.46 14.42
C CYS A 752 108.96 48.75 14.58
N ALA A 753 109.12 47.53 14.07
CA ALA A 753 110.39 46.81 14.14
C ALA A 753 111.51 47.41 13.25
N PHE A 754 111.19 48.41 12.41
CA PHE A 754 112.17 49.19 11.63
C PHE A 754 112.60 50.51 12.31
N ASP A 755 111.97 50.88 13.43
CA ASP A 755 112.43 51.96 14.34
C ASP A 755 113.45 51.41 15.34
#